data_AF-A0A915V836-F1
#
_entry.id   AF-A0A915V836-F1
#
_cell.length_a   1.000
_cell.length_b   1.000
_cell.length_c   1.000
_cell.angle_alpha   90.00
_cell.angle_beta   90.00
_cell.angle_gamma   90.00
#
_symmetry.space_group_name_H-M   'P 1'
#
loop_
_entity.id
_entity.type
_entity.pdbx_description
1 polymer ?
#
loop_
_entity_poly.entity_id
_entity_poly.type
_entity_poly.pdbx_seq_one_letter_code
_entity_poly.pdbx_strand_id
1 'polypeptide(L)'
;MKTRRISLKPLAMAAAICVASAGLHPQGGLTRRAMASPDVPLDVPSVMVNSGAVSFSIAAPKLFWNTSHDPCPPALALAEASAPEQGGETAPPSVMAEAQSVDAPDAPLVPDAETVNRIAVQGSEIRKLFTVDETCAQYEIRSNIVADDNYVYWTNNTGLVRLSVNANPGDPTQLVTNQVSGYTELAIDGTYVVALKVLGSGPYTSQIWRINKASGAAALLQTRNNIYAARIASSYSFSIANGERYYVYWMEGNNLMRFEPATSALTTIATGVTGYYAEGGRTVFVGGFLIFTDLVFIAQNTQVRTYSNYANALNPPVYTSSDGNKVFGIVTDKDYMLMLEEYFLPCSPQPCFGGAYTHYVTRATRNGSNPGTLYFSTVSGINGPIQRIGAASDYVFWQEGGAIKRLPKNASALPLTNMKITGVMITQGIQRPDNSVILIEGRRTFVRVFVQSDGPAVAGVTARLERLDSGNNVVETVLPVNSVGTNLTVRPSPVRTNLNDSFLFELPWSWITSGLRLRARLNPYQAPPESNYADNTSAVQGPLTFNPSAALKIQFVAWGYVLNNQLWYPRFIQDIIQTYSWLIRAYPLASKITFDGAVGNQPGLHPNLWFVGDDVLGTLVDRTNPTCQDLLVKNPDGTTKTDNRSSCASRYTNIQMGAMRKESGISQSRFFYGMITDAAGEFPRGQACCQPNVSTGPTGSGTWGWDTDGSYADWYAAHEIGHTLGRGHPDLKATSNVATNNGCNLYDGPTTNGGDTNYPWQLAYIGQTNETEGFDAGDPSLGIPRAIYQGTVWRDMMSYCNNQWISDYTYQGIYNYMQANSSLTAAAQDFVAQVSGDFLDIQGTIIADTNTASIQRLRRVSSATIPPLVPGPYAIRLFDAGSTQLASYAFTPEASDEIHSLLYFDQVVNFVAGTRQVRIVRLGDGQTLATANISPNAPVVSNVALQGAPNPVTGTVTLSWSASDADGDALTFDVLYSRNGGTSFQRVRSSVSGTSTTIDTTTLGGGTGILRVVANDGANTGQADSAPFAMANKLPMPMIFIPHDGLRIHYGQLINFSGAAMDWQDGGVTGANLVWSSNLNGPLGTGEQISSQTLKVGTHTITLKATNSQGLMATTSITVIVDDDLSLLGPTLTAAPVQVSFSFAKDAATPKNVTVAIGNAGSGDLNWTASVNAPWLSLSTSSGTAPANLTLTANPAGIANGSTLSATLTLVAPAQGGQPTQTLTIPVLLGKDIPLYVGTSDPPQRKVYTPIIVR
;
A
#
# COMPACT_ATOMS: atom_id res chain seq x y z
N MET A 1 -15.52 -76.07 -25.16
CA MET A 1 -14.27 -76.50 -24.47
C MET A 1 -14.51 -76.35 -22.95
N LYS A 2 -14.26 -77.35 -22.09
CA LYS A 2 -12.99 -77.68 -21.40
C LYS A 2 -12.36 -76.46 -20.67
N THR A 3 -12.11 -76.46 -19.34
CA THR A 3 -12.44 -77.45 -18.27
C THR A 3 -12.24 -76.95 -16.82
N ARG A 4 -13.22 -77.20 -15.92
CA ARG A 4 -13.12 -77.66 -14.50
C ARG A 4 -12.47 -76.71 -13.44
N ARG A 5 -12.73 -76.79 -12.11
CA ARG A 5 -13.71 -77.40 -11.14
C ARG A 5 -13.47 -76.68 -9.77
N ILE A 6 -14.13 -76.85 -8.61
CA ILE A 6 -15.22 -77.64 -7.96
C ILE A 6 -15.78 -76.65 -6.89
N SER A 7 -17.05 -76.42 -6.52
CA SER A 7 -18.34 -77.12 -6.42
C SER A 7 -18.63 -77.89 -5.11
N LEU A 8 -19.61 -77.44 -4.32
CA LEU A 8 -20.76 -78.24 -3.84
C LEU A 8 -21.84 -77.41 -3.09
N LYS A 9 -23.10 -77.87 -3.17
CA LYS A 9 -24.29 -77.46 -2.37
C LYS A 9 -24.63 -78.60 -1.38
N PRO A 10 -25.30 -78.34 -0.23
CA PRO A 10 -26.77 -78.56 -0.11
C PRO A 10 -27.47 -77.60 0.94
N LEU A 11 -28.81 -77.52 1.16
CA LEU A 11 -29.99 -78.08 0.45
C LEU A 11 -31.23 -77.13 0.37
N ALA A 12 -31.99 -77.00 1.47
CA ALA A 12 -33.35 -76.43 1.63
C ALA A 12 -33.50 -75.89 3.10
N MET A 13 -34.56 -75.22 3.58
CA MET A 13 -36.01 -75.44 3.37
C MET A 13 -36.89 -74.24 3.82
N ALA A 14 -38.18 -74.29 3.44
CA ALA A 14 -39.38 -73.51 3.81
C ALA A 14 -39.30 -72.40 4.91
N ALA A 15 -39.86 -71.20 4.78
CA ALA A 15 -41.17 -70.74 4.26
C ALA A 15 -42.36 -70.90 5.23
N ALA A 16 -42.93 -69.77 5.67
CA ALA A 16 -44.28 -69.62 6.22
C ALA A 16 -44.80 -68.20 5.97
N ILE A 17 -46.08 -68.07 5.63
CA ILE A 17 -46.80 -66.80 5.40
C ILE A 17 -47.90 -66.69 6.45
N CYS A 18 -48.17 -65.51 6.99
CA CYS A 18 -49.51 -65.16 7.42
C CYS A 18 -49.77 -63.65 7.33
N VAL A 19 -50.92 -63.30 6.76
CA VAL A 19 -51.48 -61.94 6.72
C VAL A 19 -52.72 -61.96 7.61
N ALA A 20 -52.93 -60.94 8.43
CA ALA A 20 -54.20 -60.66 9.10
C ALA A 20 -54.43 -59.15 9.14
N SER A 21 -55.67 -58.72 8.96
CA SER A 21 -56.02 -57.32 8.72
C SER A 21 -57.32 -56.91 9.43
N ALA A 22 -57.50 -55.59 9.56
CA ALA A 22 -58.72 -54.86 9.94
C ALA A 22 -59.23 -54.99 11.39
N GLY A 23 -59.73 -53.85 11.91
CA GLY A 23 -60.31 -53.72 13.25
C GLY A 23 -60.41 -52.26 13.71
N LEU A 24 -61.49 -51.57 13.32
CA LEU A 24 -61.91 -50.27 13.89
C LEU A 24 -62.60 -50.54 15.26
N HIS A 25 -62.84 -49.60 16.19
CA HIS A 25 -62.95 -48.15 16.09
C HIS A 25 -62.51 -47.43 17.44
N PRO A 26 -63.00 -46.26 17.94
CA PRO A 26 -62.09 -45.20 18.41
C PRO A 26 -62.26 -44.72 19.89
N GLN A 27 -61.61 -43.59 20.21
CA GLN A 27 -61.69 -42.70 21.40
C GLN A 27 -60.52 -42.75 22.40
N GLY A 28 -60.19 -41.57 22.98
CA GLY A 28 -59.17 -41.39 24.02
C GLY A 28 -57.84 -40.79 23.53
N GLY A 29 -57.70 -39.46 23.51
CA GLY A 29 -56.54 -38.77 22.94
C GLY A 29 -55.52 -38.23 23.95
N LEU A 30 -54.24 -38.25 23.57
CA LEU A 30 -53.18 -37.36 24.10
C LEU A 30 -52.34 -36.83 22.94
N THR A 31 -52.20 -35.51 22.85
CA THR A 31 -51.47 -34.84 21.76
C THR A 31 -49.96 -34.94 21.96
N ARG A 32 -49.26 -35.75 21.15
CA ARG A 32 -47.83 -35.51 20.92
C ARG A 32 -47.68 -34.18 20.18
N ARG A 33 -46.90 -33.25 20.72
CA ARG A 33 -46.33 -32.15 19.92
C ARG A 33 -45.55 -32.75 18.75
N ALA A 34 -45.73 -32.20 17.56
CA ALA A 34 -44.82 -32.48 16.46
C ALA A 34 -43.41 -32.00 16.86
N MET A 35 -42.40 -32.82 16.62
CA MET A 35 -41.02 -32.36 16.60
C MET A 35 -40.83 -31.48 15.37
N ALA A 36 -40.03 -30.41 15.49
CA ALA A 36 -39.60 -29.64 14.33
C ALA A 36 -38.76 -30.53 13.39
N SER A 37 -38.73 -30.17 12.11
CA SER A 37 -37.77 -30.76 11.17
C SER A 37 -36.34 -30.51 11.66
N PRO A 38 -35.37 -31.41 11.41
CA PRO A 38 -33.97 -31.11 11.68
C PRO A 38 -33.53 -29.89 10.87
N ASP A 39 -33.11 -28.83 11.56
CA ASP A 39 -32.36 -27.75 10.94
C ASP A 39 -31.00 -28.28 10.47
N VAL A 40 -30.51 -27.70 9.38
CA VAL A 40 -29.31 -28.16 8.70
C VAL A 40 -28.04 -27.59 9.34
N PRO A 41 -27.01 -28.42 9.56
CA PRO A 41 -25.89 -28.11 10.46
C PRO A 41 -24.90 -27.08 9.89
N LEU A 42 -25.16 -25.80 10.20
CA LEU A 42 -24.35 -24.62 9.90
C LEU A 42 -22.81 -24.76 10.03
N ASP A 43 -22.13 -25.09 8.91
CA ASP A 43 -20.67 -25.03 8.61
C ASP A 43 -19.93 -23.70 8.92
N VAL A 44 -20.53 -22.74 9.62
CA VAL A 44 -19.83 -21.52 10.05
C VAL A 44 -20.09 -21.27 11.54
N PRO A 45 -19.07 -20.88 12.32
CA PRO A 45 -19.21 -20.68 13.76
C PRO A 45 -20.38 -19.76 14.10
N SER A 46 -21.28 -20.25 14.95
CA SER A 46 -22.31 -19.41 15.56
C SER A 46 -21.85 -18.97 16.93
N VAL A 47 -21.89 -17.67 17.17
CA VAL A 47 -21.61 -17.07 18.47
C VAL A 47 -22.80 -17.37 19.40
N MET A 48 -22.52 -18.03 20.52
CA MET A 48 -23.49 -18.38 21.56
C MET A 48 -23.44 -17.42 22.75
N VAL A 49 -22.27 -16.83 22.98
CA VAL A 49 -22.02 -15.75 23.96
C VAL A 49 -21.08 -14.77 23.27
N ASN A 50 -21.42 -13.48 23.25
CA ASN A 50 -20.70 -12.49 22.45
C ASN A 50 -19.34 -12.09 23.03
N SER A 51 -19.23 -11.99 24.36
CA SER A 51 -18.02 -11.57 25.07
C SER A 51 -18.13 -11.89 26.58
N GLY A 52 -17.05 -11.67 27.33
CA GLY A 52 -17.04 -11.68 28.80
C GLY A 52 -17.06 -13.05 29.49
N ALA A 53 -17.10 -14.18 28.76
CA ALA A 53 -17.04 -15.51 29.35
C ALA A 53 -15.61 -15.88 29.80
N VAL A 54 -15.45 -16.24 31.07
CA VAL A 54 -14.16 -16.60 31.71
C VAL A 54 -13.92 -18.11 31.68
N SER A 55 -14.97 -18.89 31.97
CA SER A 55 -14.97 -20.34 31.79
C SER A 55 -16.36 -20.81 31.37
N PHE A 56 -16.43 -21.99 30.76
CA PHE A 56 -17.70 -22.62 30.40
C PHE A 56 -17.74 -24.10 30.78
N SER A 57 -18.94 -24.61 31.01
CA SER A 57 -19.21 -26.02 31.27
C SER A 57 -20.47 -26.46 30.53
N ILE A 58 -20.57 -27.74 30.17
CA ILE A 58 -21.70 -28.26 29.39
C ILE A 58 -22.28 -29.49 30.10
N ALA A 59 -23.54 -29.40 30.51
CA ALA A 59 -24.35 -30.54 30.94
C ALA A 59 -25.57 -30.59 30.01
N ALA A 60 -25.49 -31.42 28.97
CA ALA A 60 -26.43 -31.39 27.84
C ALA A 60 -27.88 -31.64 28.31
N PRO A 61 -28.87 -30.84 27.87
CA PRO A 61 -28.85 -29.91 26.73
C PRO A 61 -28.52 -28.45 27.09
N LYS A 62 -27.80 -28.18 28.18
CA LYS A 62 -27.47 -26.81 28.64
C LYS A 62 -25.96 -26.54 28.57
N LEU A 63 -25.61 -25.33 28.13
CA LEU A 63 -24.28 -24.74 28.26
C LEU A 63 -24.36 -23.65 29.33
N PHE A 64 -23.33 -23.59 30.18
CA PHE A 64 -23.19 -22.61 31.26
C PHE A 64 -21.86 -21.86 31.11
N TRP A 65 -21.83 -20.61 31.53
CA TRP A 65 -20.59 -19.82 31.64
C TRP A 65 -20.66 -18.83 32.78
N ASN A 66 -19.49 -18.39 33.26
CA ASN A 66 -19.37 -17.27 34.18
C ASN A 66 -18.72 -16.05 33.52
N THR A 67 -19.02 -14.86 34.05
CA THR A 67 -18.37 -13.60 33.70
C THR A 67 -17.55 -13.05 34.87
N SER A 68 -16.48 -12.33 34.58
CA SER A 68 -15.78 -11.44 35.53
C SER A 68 -15.43 -10.13 34.83
N HIS A 69 -15.19 -9.08 35.61
CA HIS A 69 -14.62 -7.82 35.12
C HIS A 69 -13.08 -7.91 35.06
N ASP A 70 -12.45 -6.93 34.42
CA ASP A 70 -11.00 -6.71 34.47
C ASP A 70 -10.52 -6.38 35.91
N PRO A 71 -9.20 -6.41 36.21
CA PRO A 71 -8.70 -5.83 37.44
C PRO A 71 -8.92 -4.31 37.41
N CYS A 72 -9.65 -3.76 38.39
CA CYS A 72 -9.84 -2.32 38.51
C CYS A 72 -8.48 -1.58 38.49
N PRO A 73 -8.40 -0.38 37.88
CA PRO A 73 -7.16 0.41 37.90
C PRO A 73 -6.62 0.53 39.32
N PRO A 74 -5.31 0.33 39.56
CA PRO A 74 -4.76 0.26 40.90
C PRO A 74 -5.05 1.57 41.63
N ALA A 75 -5.90 1.50 42.65
CA ALA A 75 -6.27 2.65 43.44
C ALA A 75 -4.99 3.31 43.99
N LEU A 76 -4.84 4.62 43.76
CA LEU A 76 -3.76 5.40 44.35
C LEU A 76 -3.86 5.26 45.87
N ALA A 77 -2.93 4.50 46.45
CA ALA A 77 -2.90 4.21 47.87
C ALA A 77 -2.57 5.49 48.65
N LEU A 78 -3.61 6.24 49.01
CA LEU A 78 -3.55 7.31 50.00
C LEU A 78 -3.21 6.67 51.35
N ALA A 79 -1.90 6.58 51.63
CA ALA A 79 -1.40 6.09 52.90
C ALA A 79 -1.83 7.04 54.03
N GLU A 80 -2.59 6.53 54.99
CA GLU A 80 -2.91 7.27 56.21
C GLU A 80 -1.62 7.53 57.01
N ALA A 81 -1.49 8.76 57.53
CA ALA A 81 -0.24 9.22 58.12
C ALA A 81 -0.23 9.11 59.66
N SER A 82 0.80 8.44 60.19
CA SER A 82 1.26 8.60 61.57
C SER A 82 2.79 8.67 61.60
N ALA A 83 3.33 9.79 62.08
CA ALA A 83 4.74 10.22 61.99
C ALA A 83 5.57 9.74 63.23
N PRO A 84 6.86 10.15 63.47
CA PRO A 84 7.71 11.10 62.72
C PRO A 84 9.22 10.71 62.57
N GLU A 85 10.03 11.67 62.11
CA GLU A 85 11.52 11.74 62.14
C GLU A 85 12.31 10.83 61.14
N GLN A 86 13.47 11.23 60.59
CA GLN A 86 14.26 12.49 60.68
C GLN A 86 15.15 12.70 59.42
N GLY A 87 15.20 13.92 58.87
CA GLY A 87 16.26 14.45 57.95
C GLY A 87 16.41 13.83 56.54
N GLY A 88 16.63 14.59 55.46
CA GLY A 88 16.64 16.05 55.30
C GLY A 88 17.14 16.49 53.90
N GLU A 89 16.76 17.69 53.47
CA GLU A 89 17.40 18.57 52.45
C GLU A 89 17.71 17.97 51.04
N THR A 90 17.26 18.55 49.91
CA THR A 90 17.19 19.97 49.53
C THR A 90 16.04 20.28 48.53
N ALA A 91 15.70 21.56 48.38
CA ALA A 91 14.66 22.12 47.49
C ALA A 91 15.33 22.90 46.30
N PRO A 92 14.68 23.75 45.46
CA PRO A 92 13.31 24.31 45.49
C PRO A 92 12.49 24.26 44.16
N PRO A 93 11.21 24.69 44.16
CA PRO A 93 10.30 24.53 43.00
C PRO A 93 9.89 25.83 42.28
N SER A 94 9.52 25.71 41.00
CA SER A 94 8.86 26.74 40.18
C SER A 94 8.43 26.19 38.81
N VAL A 95 7.20 26.33 38.27
CA VAL A 95 5.87 26.73 38.80
C VAL A 95 4.82 26.00 37.94
N MET A 96 3.62 25.66 38.44
CA MET A 96 2.41 25.51 37.61
C MET A 96 1.18 26.13 38.30
N ALA A 97 0.31 26.73 37.48
CA ALA A 97 -0.91 27.43 37.89
C ALA A 97 -2.17 26.57 37.64
N GLU A 98 -3.33 27.12 37.97
CA GLU A 98 -4.63 26.46 37.89
C GLU A 98 -4.99 26.02 36.46
N ALA A 99 -5.52 24.79 36.34
CA ALA A 99 -6.38 24.39 35.24
C ALA A 99 -7.66 23.82 35.89
N GLN A 100 -8.77 24.53 35.74
CA GLN A 100 -10.03 24.19 36.41
C GLN A 100 -10.68 22.95 35.76
N SER A 101 -11.34 22.14 36.57
CA SER A 101 -12.23 21.07 36.09
C SER A 101 -13.41 21.69 35.34
N VAL A 102 -13.55 21.35 34.06
CA VAL A 102 -14.78 21.59 33.30
C VAL A 102 -15.64 20.33 33.42
N ASP A 103 -16.90 20.47 33.82
CA ASP A 103 -17.80 19.35 34.05
C ASP A 103 -18.00 18.52 32.76
N ALA A 104 -17.62 17.24 32.81
CA ALA A 104 -18.09 16.24 31.87
C ALA A 104 -19.40 15.64 32.41
N PRO A 105 -20.47 15.56 31.60
CA PRO A 105 -21.78 15.13 32.08
C PRO A 105 -21.80 13.64 32.47
N ASP A 106 -22.72 13.27 33.35
CA ASP A 106 -22.90 11.90 33.85
C ASP A 106 -23.02 10.86 32.72
N ALA A 107 -21.90 10.17 32.43
CA ALA A 107 -21.95 8.87 31.79
C ALA A 107 -22.56 7.88 32.79
N PRO A 108 -23.66 7.17 32.46
CA PRO A 108 -24.26 6.22 33.39
C PRO A 108 -23.24 5.13 33.74
N LEU A 109 -22.87 5.05 35.03
CA LEU A 109 -22.12 3.91 35.56
C LEU A 109 -22.96 2.65 35.37
N VAL A 110 -22.61 1.86 34.36
CA VAL A 110 -23.18 0.52 34.16
C VAL A 110 -22.69 -0.33 35.33
N PRO A 111 -23.59 -0.97 36.11
CA PRO A 111 -23.15 -1.84 37.21
C PRO A 111 -22.42 -3.07 36.66
N ASP A 112 -21.11 -3.13 36.87
CA ASP A 112 -20.31 -4.32 36.60
C ASP A 112 -20.70 -5.44 37.58
N ALA A 113 -21.08 -6.59 37.03
CA ALA A 113 -21.62 -7.69 37.81
C ALA A 113 -20.97 -9.03 37.46
N GLU A 114 -20.54 -9.78 38.47
CA GLU A 114 -20.24 -11.20 38.31
C GLU A 114 -21.54 -11.97 38.06
N THR A 115 -21.52 -12.88 37.09
CA THR A 115 -22.71 -13.65 36.72
C THR A 115 -22.39 -15.10 36.41
N VAL A 116 -23.36 -15.99 36.69
CA VAL A 116 -23.42 -17.33 36.10
C VAL A 116 -24.66 -17.37 35.21
N ASN A 117 -24.50 -17.82 33.97
CA ASN A 117 -25.56 -17.85 32.97
C ASN A 117 -25.75 -19.26 32.39
N ARG A 118 -26.91 -19.49 31.77
CA ARG A 118 -27.21 -20.68 30.95
C ARG A 118 -27.83 -20.31 29.61
N ILE A 119 -27.57 -21.16 28.61
CA ILE A 119 -28.24 -21.19 27.31
C ILE A 119 -28.46 -22.67 26.90
N ALA A 120 -29.46 -22.96 26.08
CA ALA A 120 -29.57 -24.30 25.48
C ALA A 120 -28.41 -24.54 24.49
N VAL A 121 -27.85 -25.75 24.43
CA VAL A 121 -26.76 -26.09 23.45
C VAL A 121 -27.19 -25.92 21.99
N GLN A 122 -28.50 -25.96 21.73
CA GLN A 122 -29.11 -25.70 20.42
C GLN A 122 -29.34 -24.21 20.13
N GLY A 123 -29.27 -23.34 21.14
CA GLY A 123 -29.64 -21.92 21.08
C GLY A 123 -30.95 -21.64 21.82
N SER A 124 -30.98 -20.57 22.61
CA SER A 124 -32.16 -20.03 23.29
C SER A 124 -31.91 -18.57 23.70
N GLU A 125 -32.89 -17.92 24.30
CA GLU A 125 -32.60 -16.76 25.15
C GLU A 125 -31.59 -17.14 26.25
N ILE A 126 -30.73 -16.19 26.60
CA ILE A 126 -29.80 -16.29 27.71
C ILE A 126 -30.58 -16.16 29.02
N ARG A 127 -30.36 -17.07 29.97
CA ARG A 127 -30.90 -16.95 31.32
C ARG A 127 -29.76 -16.80 32.32
N LYS A 128 -29.69 -15.62 32.94
CA LYS A 128 -28.85 -15.40 34.13
C LYS A 128 -29.39 -16.28 35.27
N LEU A 129 -28.50 -16.97 35.98
CA LEU A 129 -28.79 -17.80 37.16
C LEU A 129 -28.36 -17.07 38.44
N PHE A 130 -27.23 -16.39 38.39
CA PHE A 130 -26.59 -15.70 39.50
C PHE A 130 -26.15 -14.30 39.03
N THR A 131 -26.29 -13.30 39.90
CA THR A 131 -25.80 -11.93 39.69
C THR A 131 -25.33 -11.38 41.04
N VAL A 132 -24.18 -10.73 41.06
CA VAL A 132 -23.72 -9.88 42.16
C VAL A 132 -23.12 -8.63 41.51
N ASP A 133 -23.66 -7.47 41.84
CA ASP A 133 -23.16 -6.18 41.37
C ASP A 133 -22.01 -5.76 42.31
N GLU A 134 -20.82 -5.44 41.78
CA GLU A 134 -19.60 -5.36 42.57
C GLU A 134 -18.99 -3.95 42.71
N THR A 135 -18.22 -3.76 43.80
CA THR A 135 -17.38 -2.57 44.04
C THR A 135 -15.91 -2.98 44.21
N CYS A 136 -15.22 -3.26 43.09
CA CYS A 136 -13.76 -3.40 42.93
C CYS A 136 -12.95 -4.28 43.92
N ALA A 137 -13.55 -5.16 44.73
CA ALA A 137 -12.83 -5.81 45.82
C ALA A 137 -13.30 -7.22 46.24
N GLN A 138 -14.39 -7.78 45.69
CA GLN A 138 -15.07 -8.93 46.30
C GLN A 138 -15.52 -10.04 45.35
N TYR A 139 -14.71 -10.37 44.32
CA TYR A 139 -14.94 -11.53 43.43
C TYR A 139 -15.51 -12.74 44.21
N GLU A 140 -16.67 -13.22 43.79
CA GLU A 140 -17.39 -14.35 44.38
C GLU A 140 -17.18 -15.64 43.58
N ILE A 141 -16.78 -15.57 42.31
CA ILE A 141 -16.46 -16.74 41.47
C ILE A 141 -14.94 -16.97 41.46
N ARG A 142 -14.45 -17.73 42.45
CA ARG A 142 -13.02 -18.02 42.65
C ARG A 142 -12.51 -19.28 41.93
N SER A 143 -13.31 -19.86 41.04
CA SER A 143 -12.93 -21.04 40.23
C SER A 143 -13.49 -20.97 38.81
N ASN A 144 -13.06 -21.88 37.93
CA ASN A 144 -13.92 -22.28 36.82
C ASN A 144 -15.24 -22.85 37.34
N ILE A 145 -16.28 -22.84 36.50
CA ILE A 145 -17.52 -23.54 36.80
C ILE A 145 -17.51 -24.97 36.27
N VAL A 146 -18.20 -25.87 36.98
CA VAL A 146 -18.55 -27.21 36.48
C VAL A 146 -20.05 -27.47 36.68
N ALA A 147 -20.67 -28.27 35.81
CA ALA A 147 -22.11 -28.54 35.87
C ALA A 147 -22.43 -30.03 35.69
N ASP A 148 -23.54 -30.45 36.29
CA ASP A 148 -24.24 -31.70 35.99
C ASP A 148 -25.72 -31.42 35.66
N ASP A 149 -26.53 -32.46 35.46
CA ASP A 149 -27.94 -32.34 35.09
C ASP A 149 -28.81 -31.57 36.11
N ASN A 150 -28.32 -31.39 37.35
CA ASN A 150 -29.07 -30.85 38.48
C ASN A 150 -28.50 -29.54 39.02
N TYR A 151 -27.16 -29.38 39.05
CA TYR A 151 -26.49 -28.23 39.64
C TYR A 151 -25.28 -27.72 38.83
N VAL A 152 -25.02 -26.42 38.95
CA VAL A 152 -23.74 -25.76 38.61
C VAL A 152 -22.98 -25.52 39.92
N TYR A 153 -21.66 -25.73 39.92
CA TYR A 153 -20.79 -25.64 41.09
C TYR A 153 -19.62 -24.70 40.82
N TRP A 154 -19.23 -23.92 41.83
CA TRP A 154 -18.03 -23.07 41.85
C TRP A 154 -17.57 -22.85 43.30
N THR A 155 -16.36 -22.37 43.52
CA THR A 155 -15.91 -21.92 44.84
C THR A 155 -16.08 -20.42 44.99
N ASN A 156 -16.56 -19.97 46.14
CA ASN A 156 -16.50 -18.57 46.56
C ASN A 156 -15.57 -18.39 47.76
N ASN A 157 -15.66 -17.24 48.43
CA ASN A 157 -14.88 -16.93 49.63
C ASN A 157 -15.26 -17.81 50.84
N THR A 158 -16.48 -18.37 50.86
CA THR A 158 -17.02 -19.19 51.97
C THR A 158 -16.82 -20.70 51.81
N GLY A 159 -16.76 -21.20 50.56
CA GLY A 159 -16.71 -22.63 50.29
C GLY A 159 -16.93 -23.02 48.82
N LEU A 160 -17.06 -24.32 48.57
CA LEU A 160 -17.61 -24.87 47.35
C LEU A 160 -19.13 -24.72 47.45
N VAL A 161 -19.70 -23.89 46.59
CA VAL A 161 -21.13 -23.65 46.50
C VAL A 161 -21.70 -24.31 45.25
N ARG A 162 -23.03 -24.51 45.25
CA ARG A 162 -23.78 -24.91 44.08
C ARG A 162 -25.07 -24.10 43.93
N LEU A 163 -25.56 -24.01 42.71
CA LEU A 163 -26.88 -23.46 42.39
C LEU A 163 -27.59 -24.41 41.42
N SER A 164 -28.92 -24.52 41.50
CA SER A 164 -29.66 -25.41 40.59
C SER A 164 -29.52 -24.93 39.15
N VAL A 165 -29.39 -25.87 38.19
CA VAL A 165 -29.42 -25.56 36.74
C VAL A 165 -30.76 -24.97 36.26
N ASN A 166 -31.73 -24.79 37.16
CA ASN A 166 -33.04 -24.20 36.92
C ASN A 166 -33.32 -22.92 37.70
N ALA A 167 -32.38 -22.43 38.52
CA ALA A 167 -32.50 -21.22 39.33
C ALA A 167 -32.71 -19.93 38.51
N ASN A 168 -32.94 -18.83 39.25
CA ASN A 168 -33.10 -17.46 38.79
C ASN A 168 -32.23 -16.51 39.64
N PRO A 169 -31.90 -15.30 39.17
CA PRO A 169 -31.11 -14.34 39.94
C PRO A 169 -31.80 -14.00 41.27
N GLY A 170 -31.04 -14.08 42.38
CA GLY A 170 -31.56 -13.93 43.74
C GLY A 170 -31.86 -15.25 44.47
N ASP A 171 -31.88 -16.39 43.79
CA ASP A 171 -31.92 -17.70 44.46
C ASP A 171 -30.59 -17.91 45.24
N PRO A 172 -30.63 -18.23 46.55
CA PRO A 172 -29.43 -18.34 47.37
C PRO A 172 -28.57 -19.56 46.97
N THR A 173 -27.25 -19.36 46.97
CA THR A 173 -26.28 -20.44 46.73
C THR A 173 -26.28 -21.45 47.88
N GLN A 174 -26.19 -22.73 47.54
CA GLN A 174 -26.12 -23.82 48.52
C GLN A 174 -24.66 -24.16 48.80
N LEU A 175 -24.20 -23.94 50.03
CA LEU A 175 -22.88 -24.40 50.48
C LEU A 175 -22.83 -25.93 50.44
N VAL A 176 -21.92 -26.50 49.66
CA VAL A 176 -21.65 -27.94 49.59
C VAL A 176 -20.60 -28.32 50.64
N THR A 177 -19.52 -27.54 50.75
CA THR A 177 -18.53 -27.70 51.83
C THR A 177 -17.70 -26.42 52.02
N ASN A 178 -17.29 -26.12 53.24
CA ASN A 178 -16.38 -25.00 53.56
C ASN A 178 -14.89 -25.37 53.50
N GLN A 179 -14.55 -26.65 53.27
CA GLN A 179 -13.16 -27.12 53.25
C GLN A 179 -12.38 -26.61 52.03
N VAL A 180 -13.09 -26.38 50.91
CA VAL A 180 -12.53 -25.90 49.64
C VAL A 180 -13.14 -24.54 49.36
N SER A 181 -12.31 -23.52 49.15
CA SER A 181 -12.70 -22.10 49.01
C SER A 181 -11.55 -21.32 48.38
N GLY A 182 -11.82 -20.14 47.80
CA GLY A 182 -10.79 -19.37 47.11
C GLY A 182 -10.24 -20.06 45.85
N TYR A 183 -9.10 -19.58 45.34
CA TYR A 183 -8.57 -19.96 44.01
C TYR A 183 -8.39 -21.47 43.82
N THR A 184 -9.25 -22.02 42.96
CA THR A 184 -9.43 -23.47 42.75
C THR A 184 -9.75 -23.76 41.28
N GLU A 185 -9.26 -24.86 40.70
CA GLU A 185 -9.85 -25.44 39.47
C GLU A 185 -10.64 -26.70 39.87
N LEU A 186 -11.83 -26.86 39.29
CA LEU A 186 -12.81 -27.91 39.56
C LEU A 186 -12.95 -28.87 38.38
N ALA A 187 -13.10 -30.14 38.71
CA ALA A 187 -13.57 -31.23 37.85
C ALA A 187 -14.81 -31.90 38.48
N ILE A 188 -15.55 -32.68 37.70
CA ILE A 188 -16.79 -33.31 38.14
C ILE A 188 -16.93 -34.71 37.53
N ASP A 189 -17.46 -35.66 38.31
CA ASP A 189 -17.93 -36.96 37.83
C ASP A 189 -19.42 -37.14 38.18
N GLY A 190 -19.96 -38.36 38.14
CA GLY A 190 -21.36 -38.61 38.52
C GLY A 190 -21.67 -38.29 40.00
N THR A 191 -20.76 -38.63 40.91
CA THR A 191 -20.95 -38.63 42.38
C THR A 191 -20.20 -37.51 43.09
N TYR A 192 -19.05 -37.09 42.53
CA TYR A 192 -18.11 -36.18 43.18
C TYR A 192 -17.88 -34.90 42.38
N VAL A 193 -17.54 -33.83 43.11
CA VAL A 193 -16.71 -32.73 42.60
C VAL A 193 -15.28 -33.00 43.08
N VAL A 194 -14.30 -32.80 42.21
CA VAL A 194 -12.87 -32.89 42.55
C VAL A 194 -12.25 -31.51 42.35
N ALA A 195 -11.47 -31.04 43.32
CA ALA A 195 -11.02 -29.66 43.39
C ALA A 195 -9.51 -29.56 43.64
N LEU A 196 -8.79 -28.76 42.84
CA LEU A 196 -7.38 -28.44 43.04
C LEU A 196 -7.28 -27.03 43.62
N LYS A 197 -7.22 -26.95 44.96
CA LYS A 197 -7.21 -25.73 45.77
C LYS A 197 -5.78 -25.22 45.99
N VAL A 198 -5.51 -23.95 45.73
CA VAL A 198 -4.21 -23.31 46.04
C VAL A 198 -4.21 -22.74 47.46
N LEU A 199 -3.10 -22.87 48.21
CA LEU A 199 -3.02 -22.40 49.61
C LEU A 199 -2.33 -21.04 49.82
N GLY A 200 -1.76 -20.41 48.79
CA GLY A 200 -1.12 -19.10 48.91
C GLY A 200 -0.43 -18.61 47.63
N SER A 201 0.11 -17.39 47.67
CA SER A 201 0.78 -16.70 46.53
C SER A 201 2.30 -16.95 46.47
N GLY A 202 2.76 -18.12 46.89
CA GLY A 202 4.16 -18.54 46.96
C GLY A 202 4.27 -20.06 46.82
N PRO A 203 5.48 -20.62 46.57
CA PRO A 203 5.73 -21.88 45.84
C PRO A 203 4.64 -22.93 45.99
N TYR A 204 3.69 -22.89 45.05
CA TYR A 204 2.27 -23.21 45.27
C TYR A 204 2.04 -24.59 45.88
N THR A 205 1.86 -24.64 47.21
CA THR A 205 1.27 -25.81 47.86
C THR A 205 -0.21 -25.84 47.51
N SER A 206 -0.62 -26.90 46.84
CA SER A 206 -1.96 -27.12 46.35
C SER A 206 -2.51 -28.46 46.85
N GLN A 207 -3.78 -28.46 47.21
CA GLN A 207 -4.48 -29.62 47.76
C GLN A 207 -5.51 -30.13 46.77
N ILE A 208 -5.50 -31.44 46.55
CA ILE A 208 -6.49 -32.12 45.70
C ILE A 208 -7.53 -32.73 46.64
N TRP A 209 -8.73 -32.16 46.60
CA TRP A 209 -9.88 -32.56 47.41
C TRP A 209 -10.91 -33.29 46.57
N ARG A 210 -11.62 -34.22 47.21
CA ARG A 210 -12.86 -34.83 46.73
C ARG A 210 -14.01 -34.39 47.60
N ILE A 211 -15.13 -33.99 47.00
CA ILE A 211 -16.34 -33.57 47.72
C ILE A 211 -17.52 -34.38 47.19
N ASN A 212 -18.20 -35.13 48.07
CA ASN A 212 -19.43 -35.83 47.71
C ASN A 212 -20.56 -34.82 47.45
N LYS A 213 -21.16 -34.85 46.25
CA LYS A 213 -22.21 -33.88 45.86
C LYS A 213 -23.45 -33.91 46.77
N ALA A 214 -23.80 -35.08 47.32
CA ALA A 214 -25.02 -35.26 48.08
C ALA A 214 -24.85 -34.91 49.56
N SER A 215 -23.74 -35.35 50.19
CA SER A 215 -23.51 -35.19 51.63
C SER A 215 -22.56 -34.04 52.01
N GLY A 216 -21.89 -33.40 51.05
CA GLY A 216 -20.87 -32.38 51.32
C GLY A 216 -19.57 -32.93 51.94
N ALA A 217 -19.48 -34.25 52.16
CA ALA A 217 -18.34 -34.90 52.76
C ALA A 217 -17.08 -34.69 51.90
N ALA A 218 -16.11 -33.97 52.45
CA ALA A 218 -14.86 -33.63 51.79
C ALA A 218 -13.71 -34.51 52.30
N ALA A 219 -12.91 -35.06 51.39
CA ALA A 219 -11.72 -35.86 51.68
C ALA A 219 -10.52 -35.29 50.92
N LEU A 220 -9.41 -35.06 51.63
CA LEU A 220 -8.14 -34.67 51.05
C LEU A 220 -7.48 -35.91 50.41
N LEU A 221 -7.26 -35.88 49.09
CA LEU A 221 -6.64 -36.98 48.34
C LEU A 221 -5.10 -36.85 48.29
N GLN A 222 -4.61 -35.63 48.05
CA GLN A 222 -3.18 -35.31 47.92
C GLN A 222 -2.89 -33.87 48.38
N THR A 223 -1.69 -33.64 48.91
CA THR A 223 -1.08 -32.30 49.01
C THR A 223 0.20 -32.31 48.19
N ARG A 224 0.41 -31.28 47.35
CA ARG A 224 1.51 -31.20 46.39
C ARG A 224 2.10 -29.79 46.38
N ASN A 225 3.36 -29.65 45.96
CA ASN A 225 4.02 -28.34 45.84
C ASN A 225 4.27 -28.02 44.36
N ASN A 226 4.32 -26.72 44.05
CA ASN A 226 4.54 -26.17 42.71
C ASN A 226 3.48 -26.56 41.67
N ILE A 227 2.20 -26.65 42.06
CA ILE A 227 1.07 -26.89 41.15
C ILE A 227 0.13 -25.68 41.13
N TYR A 228 -0.09 -25.11 39.95
CA TYR A 228 -1.10 -24.08 39.72
C TYR A 228 -2.51 -24.70 39.55
N ALA A 229 -3.55 -23.98 39.96
CA ALA A 229 -4.94 -24.36 39.69
C ALA A 229 -5.30 -24.20 38.20
N ALA A 230 -5.00 -25.22 37.40
CA ALA A 230 -5.41 -25.32 36.01
C ALA A 230 -5.53 -26.78 35.57
N ARG A 231 -6.53 -27.11 34.75
CA ARG A 231 -6.64 -28.40 34.02
C ARG A 231 -6.58 -29.65 34.94
N ILE A 232 -7.37 -29.67 36.02
CA ILE A 232 -7.74 -30.92 36.71
C ILE A 232 -8.88 -31.62 35.95
N ALA A 233 -8.91 -32.95 35.95
CA ALA A 233 -10.00 -33.75 35.40
C ALA A 233 -10.26 -35.00 36.25
N SER A 234 -11.45 -35.60 36.09
CA SER A 234 -11.87 -36.85 36.71
C SER A 234 -12.61 -37.71 35.67
N SER A 235 -12.32 -39.01 35.60
CA SER A 235 -13.02 -39.90 34.68
C SER A 235 -13.33 -41.26 35.30
N TYR A 236 -14.53 -41.77 35.03
CA TYR A 236 -14.98 -43.10 35.46
C TYR A 236 -14.08 -44.20 34.85
N SER A 237 -13.98 -45.36 35.48
CA SER A 237 -13.18 -46.49 34.99
C SER A 237 -13.89 -47.84 35.09
N PHE A 238 -13.65 -48.72 34.11
CA PHE A 238 -14.13 -50.11 34.15
C PHE A 238 -13.13 -51.10 34.79
N SER A 239 -11.84 -50.77 34.90
CA SER A 239 -10.82 -51.66 35.47
C SER A 239 -10.84 -51.75 37.00
N ILE A 240 -11.43 -50.76 37.68
CA ILE A 240 -11.51 -50.72 39.15
C ILE A 240 -12.61 -51.68 39.62
N ALA A 241 -12.23 -52.91 39.98
CA ALA A 241 -13.18 -53.96 40.35
C ALA A 241 -14.01 -53.62 41.62
N ASN A 242 -13.32 -53.15 42.68
CA ASN A 242 -13.87 -52.87 44.00
C ASN A 242 -13.75 -51.39 44.36
N GLY A 243 -14.75 -50.83 45.04
CA GLY A 243 -14.72 -49.45 45.53
C GLY A 243 -15.11 -48.40 44.49
N GLU A 244 -14.52 -47.21 44.60
CA GLU A 244 -14.93 -46.02 43.86
C GLU A 244 -14.25 -45.96 42.49
N ARG A 245 -15.06 -46.11 41.43
CA ARG A 245 -14.60 -46.41 40.07
C ARG A 245 -14.24 -45.19 39.23
N TYR A 246 -13.25 -44.40 39.65
CA TYR A 246 -12.76 -43.28 38.84
C TYR A 246 -11.29 -42.94 39.15
N TYR A 247 -10.63 -42.28 38.19
CA TYR A 247 -9.30 -41.70 38.36
C TYR A 247 -9.37 -40.17 38.39
N VAL A 248 -8.38 -39.55 39.04
CA VAL A 248 -8.15 -38.08 39.03
C VAL A 248 -6.88 -37.77 38.24
N TYR A 249 -6.89 -36.71 37.45
CA TYR A 249 -5.80 -36.29 36.59
C TYR A 249 -5.46 -34.81 36.77
N TRP A 250 -4.19 -34.45 36.73
CA TRP A 250 -3.73 -33.06 36.77
C TRP A 250 -2.31 -32.92 36.19
N MET A 251 -1.88 -31.68 35.97
CA MET A 251 -0.57 -31.35 35.41
C MET A 251 0.45 -30.98 36.52
N GLU A 252 1.67 -31.52 36.43
CA GLU A 252 2.82 -31.12 37.23
C GLU A 252 3.95 -30.64 36.31
N GLY A 253 4.02 -29.33 36.09
CA GLY A 253 4.72 -28.76 34.94
C GLY A 253 4.10 -29.32 33.65
N ASN A 254 4.93 -29.99 32.83
CA ASN A 254 4.48 -30.68 31.61
C ASN A 254 4.25 -32.19 31.83
N ASN A 255 4.11 -32.67 33.06
CA ASN A 255 3.86 -34.08 33.37
C ASN A 255 2.38 -34.31 33.69
N LEU A 256 1.74 -35.29 33.04
CA LEU A 256 0.36 -35.66 33.36
C LEU A 256 0.36 -36.74 34.44
N MET A 257 -0.20 -36.39 35.59
CA MET A 257 -0.38 -37.27 36.73
C MET A 257 -1.74 -37.97 36.65
N ARG A 258 -1.80 -39.22 37.07
CA ARG A 258 -3.02 -39.98 37.40
C ARG A 258 -2.95 -40.41 38.85
N PHE A 259 -4.08 -40.32 39.55
CA PHE A 259 -4.28 -40.85 40.89
C PHE A 259 -5.49 -41.78 40.94
N GLU A 260 -5.35 -42.88 41.66
CA GLU A 260 -6.40 -43.86 41.95
C GLU A 260 -6.82 -43.75 43.43
N PRO A 261 -7.99 -43.18 43.74
CA PRO A 261 -8.43 -42.96 45.12
C PRO A 261 -8.62 -44.25 45.92
N ALA A 262 -9.01 -45.35 45.26
CA ALA A 262 -9.26 -46.64 45.91
C ALA A 262 -7.98 -47.31 46.46
N THR A 263 -6.82 -47.04 45.85
CA THR A 263 -5.51 -47.63 46.22
C THR A 263 -4.53 -46.59 46.75
N SER A 264 -4.87 -45.29 46.63
CA SER A 264 -3.95 -44.15 46.74
C SER A 264 -2.75 -44.21 45.78
N ALA A 265 -2.82 -45.01 44.71
CA ALA A 265 -1.75 -45.12 43.73
C ALA A 265 -1.62 -43.84 42.90
N LEU A 266 -0.39 -43.35 42.76
CA LEU A 266 -0.01 -42.19 41.96
C LEU A 266 0.86 -42.66 40.79
N THR A 267 0.63 -42.14 39.59
CA THR A 267 1.43 -42.48 38.40
C THR A 267 1.61 -41.27 37.49
N THR A 268 2.85 -40.98 37.09
CA THR A 268 3.09 -40.10 35.92
C THR A 268 2.83 -40.90 34.66
N ILE A 269 1.74 -40.60 33.93
CA ILE A 269 1.31 -41.40 32.77
C ILE A 269 1.86 -40.87 31.43
N ALA A 270 2.28 -39.60 31.38
CA ALA A 270 3.01 -39.01 30.27
C ALA A 270 3.81 -37.77 30.71
N THR A 271 4.81 -37.40 29.94
CA THR A 271 5.65 -36.20 30.11
C THR A 271 5.66 -35.37 28.83
N GLY A 272 6.03 -34.09 28.90
CA GLY A 272 5.98 -33.19 27.73
C GLY A 272 4.55 -32.92 27.22
N VAL A 273 3.55 -33.03 28.11
CA VAL A 273 2.13 -32.94 27.78
C VAL A 273 1.71 -31.47 27.60
N THR A 274 1.07 -31.17 26.47
CA THR A 274 0.62 -29.83 26.07
C THR A 274 -0.89 -29.62 26.24
N GLY A 275 -1.65 -30.70 26.34
CA GLY A 275 -3.09 -30.75 26.61
C GLY A 275 -3.54 -32.20 26.78
N TYR A 276 -4.69 -32.44 27.42
CA TYR A 276 -5.21 -33.80 27.58
C TYR A 276 -6.74 -33.81 27.76
N TYR A 277 -7.35 -34.98 27.55
CA TYR A 277 -8.77 -35.24 27.78
C TYR A 277 -8.95 -36.62 28.41
N ALA A 278 -9.46 -36.65 29.65
CA ALA A 278 -9.74 -37.87 30.39
C ALA A 278 -11.14 -38.41 30.02
N GLU A 279 -11.25 -39.15 28.91
CA GLU A 279 -12.51 -39.77 28.48
C GLU A 279 -12.94 -40.90 29.43
N GLY A 280 -11.98 -41.71 29.91
CA GLY A 280 -12.20 -42.82 30.83
C GLY A 280 -12.96 -44.00 30.23
N GLY A 281 -13.60 -44.76 31.11
CA GLY A 281 -14.35 -45.97 30.84
C GLY A 281 -15.59 -45.72 29.99
N ARG A 282 -15.54 -46.18 28.74
CA ARG A 282 -16.57 -45.99 27.71
C ARG A 282 -16.92 -47.28 26.98
N THR A 283 -18.21 -47.51 26.74
CA THR A 283 -18.71 -48.61 25.90
C THR A 283 -18.90 -48.13 24.46
N VAL A 284 -18.38 -48.90 23.50
CA VAL A 284 -18.39 -48.60 22.06
C VAL A 284 -18.90 -49.84 21.30
N PHE A 285 -19.79 -49.64 20.32
CA PHE A 285 -20.28 -50.72 19.47
C PHE A 285 -19.48 -50.77 18.17
N VAL A 286 -18.83 -51.90 17.87
CA VAL A 286 -17.99 -52.07 16.66
C VAL A 286 -18.25 -53.45 16.05
N GLY A 287 -18.65 -53.49 14.77
CA GLY A 287 -18.81 -54.76 14.03
C GLY A 287 -19.81 -55.75 14.63
N GLY A 288 -20.78 -55.29 15.45
CA GLY A 288 -21.72 -56.13 16.19
C GLY A 288 -21.27 -56.53 17.60
N PHE A 289 -20.05 -56.15 18.01
CA PHE A 289 -19.52 -56.43 19.34
C PHE A 289 -19.53 -55.17 20.24
N LEU A 290 -19.72 -55.39 21.54
CA LEU A 290 -19.52 -54.40 22.59
C LEU A 290 -18.04 -54.39 23.00
N ILE A 291 -17.37 -53.28 22.78
CA ILE A 291 -15.98 -53.05 23.19
C ILE A 291 -15.98 -52.02 24.34
N PHE A 292 -15.21 -52.30 25.39
CA PHE A 292 -14.96 -51.36 26.48
C PHE A 292 -13.59 -50.73 26.28
N THR A 293 -13.53 -49.40 26.23
CA THR A 293 -12.28 -48.63 26.14
C THR A 293 -12.15 -47.78 27.39
N ASP A 294 -10.98 -47.71 28.02
CA ASP A 294 -10.73 -46.87 29.20
C ASP A 294 -9.51 -46.00 28.93
N LEU A 295 -9.73 -44.79 28.40
CA LEU A 295 -8.72 -44.00 27.68
C LEU A 295 -8.53 -42.58 28.22
N VAL A 296 -7.30 -42.09 28.14
CA VAL A 296 -6.94 -40.67 28.25
C VAL A 296 -6.27 -40.26 26.95
N PHE A 297 -6.77 -39.23 26.30
CA PHE A 297 -6.14 -38.63 25.11
C PHE A 297 -5.14 -37.58 25.57
N ILE A 298 -3.91 -37.63 25.05
CA ILE A 298 -2.77 -36.84 25.55
C ILE A 298 -2.06 -36.19 24.37
N ALA A 299 -2.07 -34.86 24.31
CA ALA A 299 -1.26 -34.10 23.38
C ALA A 299 0.18 -33.97 23.90
N GLN A 300 1.15 -34.22 23.02
CA GLN A 300 2.58 -34.03 23.26
C GLN A 300 3.16 -33.26 22.07
N ASN A 301 3.18 -31.93 22.19
CA ASN A 301 3.50 -31.01 21.11
C ASN A 301 2.62 -31.27 19.86
N THR A 302 3.16 -31.80 18.76
CA THR A 302 2.42 -32.03 17.50
C THR A 302 1.66 -33.35 17.44
N GLN A 303 1.77 -34.22 18.46
CA GLN A 303 1.18 -35.56 18.47
C GLN A 303 0.05 -35.68 19.47
N VAL A 304 -0.96 -36.51 19.16
CA VAL A 304 -1.92 -37.02 20.17
C VAL A 304 -1.74 -38.52 20.32
N ARG A 305 -1.52 -38.96 21.56
CA ARG A 305 -1.47 -40.37 21.97
C ARG A 305 -2.69 -40.74 22.80
N THR A 306 -2.95 -42.03 22.94
CA THR A 306 -3.89 -42.54 23.94
C THR A 306 -3.14 -43.28 25.04
N TYR A 307 -3.45 -43.00 26.29
CA TYR A 307 -3.07 -43.84 27.42
C TYR A 307 -4.26 -44.74 27.80
N SER A 308 -4.03 -46.04 27.87
CA SER A 308 -5.05 -47.01 28.29
C SER A 308 -4.93 -47.24 29.80
N ASN A 309 -5.94 -46.84 30.57
CA ASN A 309 -6.00 -47.16 32.00
C ASN A 309 -6.10 -48.68 32.22
N TYR A 310 -6.87 -49.38 31.37
CA TYR A 310 -7.05 -50.83 31.44
C TYR A 310 -5.75 -51.61 31.18
N ALA A 311 -4.94 -51.20 30.20
CA ALA A 311 -3.65 -51.82 29.91
C ALA A 311 -2.48 -51.15 30.68
N ASN A 312 -2.76 -50.11 31.46
CA ASN A 312 -1.80 -49.28 32.19
C ASN A 312 -0.61 -48.76 31.34
N ALA A 313 -0.85 -48.45 30.06
CA ALA A 313 0.20 -48.19 29.07
C ALA A 313 -0.12 -47.02 28.13
N LEU A 314 0.93 -46.30 27.70
CA LEU A 314 0.87 -45.25 26.69
C LEU A 314 1.03 -45.87 25.29
N ASN A 315 0.02 -45.72 24.44
CA ASN A 315 0.03 -46.21 23.07
C ASN A 315 0.88 -45.31 22.15
N PRO A 316 1.21 -45.76 20.91
CA PRO A 316 1.72 -44.88 19.86
C PRO A 316 0.77 -43.69 19.57
N PRO A 317 1.25 -42.66 18.83
CA PRO A 317 0.39 -41.59 18.34
C PRO A 317 -0.78 -42.14 17.52
N VAL A 318 -1.99 -41.70 17.87
CA VAL A 318 -3.19 -41.92 17.04
C VAL A 318 -3.31 -40.82 15.99
N TYR A 319 -2.77 -39.64 16.27
CA TYR A 319 -2.74 -38.49 15.37
C TYR A 319 -1.40 -37.74 15.50
N THR A 320 -1.00 -37.06 14.43
CA THR A 320 0.11 -36.11 14.37
C THR A 320 -0.28 -35.01 13.38
N SER A 321 -0.08 -33.75 13.75
CA SER A 321 -0.36 -32.61 12.85
C SER A 321 0.53 -32.66 11.62
N SER A 322 -0.08 -32.59 10.43
CA SER A 322 0.61 -32.55 9.14
C SER A 322 1.47 -31.29 9.01
N ASP A 323 1.01 -30.21 9.62
CA ASP A 323 1.51 -28.84 9.39
C ASP A 323 2.56 -28.46 10.45
N GLY A 324 2.82 -29.36 11.41
CA GLY A 324 3.73 -29.14 12.53
C GLY A 324 3.12 -28.35 13.70
N ASN A 325 1.80 -28.14 13.71
CA ASN A 325 1.11 -27.37 14.74
C ASN A 325 1.08 -28.10 16.08
N LYS A 326 1.15 -27.33 17.18
CA LYS A 326 1.09 -27.87 18.54
C LYS A 326 -0.36 -28.09 18.94
N VAL A 327 -0.71 -29.32 19.33
CA VAL A 327 -2.03 -29.63 19.91
C VAL A 327 -2.00 -29.26 21.40
N PHE A 328 -3.00 -28.51 21.87
CA PHE A 328 -3.05 -28.02 23.25
C PHE A 328 -4.42 -28.16 23.95
N GLY A 329 -5.45 -28.53 23.19
CA GLY A 329 -6.80 -28.88 23.69
C GLY A 329 -7.36 -30.08 22.94
N ILE A 330 -8.10 -30.95 23.62
CA ILE A 330 -8.73 -32.15 23.05
C ILE A 330 -10.12 -32.34 23.68
N VAL A 331 -11.09 -32.82 22.89
CA VAL A 331 -12.33 -33.44 23.38
C VAL A 331 -12.74 -34.56 22.42
N THR A 332 -13.31 -35.66 22.91
CA THR A 332 -13.78 -36.78 22.08
C THR A 332 -15.27 -37.03 22.21
N ASP A 333 -15.88 -37.55 21.13
CA ASP A 333 -17.23 -38.09 21.14
C ASP A 333 -17.29 -39.48 20.48
N LYS A 334 -18.47 -39.99 20.11
CA LYS A 334 -18.60 -41.37 19.61
C LYS A 334 -17.93 -41.61 18.26
N ASP A 335 -17.81 -40.59 17.42
CA ASP A 335 -17.28 -40.71 16.07
C ASP A 335 -15.94 -39.97 15.92
N TYR A 336 -15.79 -38.83 16.62
CA TYR A 336 -14.73 -37.85 16.38
C TYR A 336 -13.80 -37.62 17.56
N MET A 337 -12.58 -37.23 17.23
CA MET A 337 -11.65 -36.51 18.10
C MET A 337 -11.56 -35.08 17.59
N LEU A 338 -11.84 -34.12 18.46
CA LEU A 338 -11.84 -32.69 18.18
C LEU A 338 -10.67 -32.06 18.96
N MET A 339 -9.92 -31.19 18.29
CA MET A 339 -8.62 -30.71 18.77
C MET A 339 -8.51 -29.21 18.59
N LEU A 340 -7.75 -28.58 19.50
CA LEU A 340 -7.21 -27.25 19.31
C LEU A 340 -5.72 -27.35 18.97
N GLU A 341 -5.38 -26.81 17.81
CA GLU A 341 -4.01 -26.69 17.30
C GLU A 341 -3.58 -25.22 17.30
N GLU A 342 -2.28 -24.96 17.51
CA GLU A 342 -1.68 -23.63 17.37
C GLU A 342 -0.44 -23.68 16.47
N TYR A 343 -0.41 -22.78 15.49
CA TYR A 343 0.81 -22.39 14.78
C TYR A 343 1.44 -21.21 15.51
N PHE A 344 2.74 -21.28 15.78
CA PHE A 344 3.50 -20.18 16.39
C PHE A 344 4.46 -19.56 15.37
N LEU A 345 4.27 -18.27 15.10
CA LEU A 345 5.20 -17.46 14.32
C LEU A 345 6.05 -16.60 15.26
N PRO A 346 7.35 -16.89 15.43
CA PRO A 346 8.27 -15.97 16.10
C PRO A 346 8.49 -14.71 15.26
N CYS A 347 8.41 -13.55 15.90
CA CYS A 347 8.71 -12.26 15.29
C CYS A 347 10.12 -11.77 15.66
N SER A 348 10.76 -11.02 14.76
CA SER A 348 12.06 -10.39 15.00
C SER A 348 12.26 -9.21 14.02
N PRO A 349 12.77 -8.04 14.47
CA PRO A 349 13.02 -7.66 15.87
C PRO A 349 11.72 -7.46 16.68
N GLN A 350 11.85 -7.10 17.96
CA GLN A 350 10.74 -6.59 18.79
C GLN A 350 10.11 -5.34 18.12
N PRO A 351 8.78 -5.15 18.18
CA PRO A 351 8.00 -5.20 19.42
C PRO A 351 6.75 -6.09 19.35
N CYS A 352 6.88 -7.36 19.73
CA CYS A 352 5.74 -8.26 19.94
C CYS A 352 5.99 -9.09 21.20
N PHE A 353 5.26 -8.74 22.26
CA PHE A 353 5.27 -9.43 23.56
C PHE A 353 4.61 -10.81 23.41
N GLY A 354 5.41 -11.82 23.06
CA GLY A 354 4.96 -13.22 22.92
C GLY A 354 4.87 -13.76 21.49
N GLY A 355 5.15 -12.95 20.46
CA GLY A 355 5.02 -13.36 19.05
C GLY A 355 3.58 -13.49 18.57
N ALA A 356 3.34 -14.21 17.47
CA ALA A 356 2.03 -14.35 16.83
C ALA A 356 1.56 -15.81 16.80
N TYR A 357 0.26 -16.02 17.04
CA TYR A 357 -0.37 -17.35 17.10
C TYR A 357 -1.61 -17.41 16.20
N THR A 358 -1.67 -18.42 15.34
CA THR A 358 -2.89 -18.82 14.62
C THR A 358 -3.44 -20.07 15.29
N HIS A 359 -4.71 -20.04 15.72
CA HIS A 359 -5.36 -21.17 16.36
C HIS A 359 -6.38 -21.84 15.44
N TYR A 360 -6.45 -23.17 15.48
CA TYR A 360 -7.34 -23.97 14.66
C TYR A 360 -8.25 -24.86 15.50
N VAL A 361 -9.47 -25.11 15.00
CA VAL A 361 -10.34 -26.19 15.48
C VAL A 361 -10.30 -27.31 14.46
N THR A 362 -9.68 -28.43 14.80
CA THR A 362 -9.48 -29.58 13.89
C THR A 362 -10.34 -30.76 14.33
N ARG A 363 -10.88 -31.49 13.35
CA ARG A 363 -11.61 -32.75 13.58
C ARG A 363 -10.89 -33.90 12.87
N ALA A 364 -10.67 -34.99 13.59
CA ALA A 364 -10.35 -36.29 13.03
C ALA A 364 -11.39 -37.34 13.48
N THR A 365 -11.36 -38.54 12.89
CA THR A 365 -12.03 -39.70 13.51
C THR A 365 -11.41 -40.01 14.88
N ARG A 366 -12.09 -40.76 15.75
CA ARG A 366 -11.55 -41.13 17.10
C ARG A 366 -10.23 -41.93 17.05
N ASN A 367 -9.85 -42.48 15.90
CA ASN A 367 -8.55 -43.13 15.66
C ASN A 367 -7.52 -42.19 14.97
N GLY A 368 -7.78 -40.88 14.88
CA GLY A 368 -6.92 -39.88 14.27
C GLY A 368 -6.86 -39.86 12.74
N SER A 369 -7.48 -40.84 12.07
CA SER A 369 -7.62 -40.85 10.61
C SER A 369 -8.57 -39.77 10.10
N ASN A 370 -8.39 -39.34 8.85
CA ASN A 370 -9.17 -38.28 8.17
C ASN A 370 -9.26 -36.97 9.00
N PRO A 371 -8.13 -36.32 9.33
CA PRO A 371 -8.14 -34.99 9.91
C PRO A 371 -8.65 -33.95 8.90
N GLY A 372 -9.28 -32.89 9.41
CA GLY A 372 -9.67 -31.71 8.63
C GLY A 372 -9.97 -30.53 9.54
N THR A 373 -9.39 -29.39 9.21
CA THR A 373 -9.61 -28.11 9.89
C THR A 373 -11.04 -27.63 9.65
N LEU A 374 -11.76 -27.26 10.72
CA LEU A 374 -13.13 -26.75 10.65
C LEU A 374 -13.19 -25.22 10.82
N TYR A 375 -12.24 -24.64 11.56
CA TYR A 375 -12.16 -23.21 11.81
C TYR A 375 -10.71 -22.77 12.06
N PHE A 376 -10.39 -21.51 11.77
CA PHE A 376 -9.15 -20.84 12.16
C PHE A 376 -9.45 -19.43 12.71
N SER A 377 -8.68 -18.98 13.69
CA SER A 377 -8.67 -17.60 14.19
C SER A 377 -7.43 -16.88 13.68
N THR A 378 -7.61 -15.69 13.12
CA THR A 378 -6.50 -14.74 12.91
C THR A 378 -6.07 -14.12 14.24
N VAL A 379 -4.87 -13.52 14.25
CA VAL A 379 -4.10 -13.20 15.45
C VAL A 379 -4.64 -11.97 16.20
N SER A 380 -4.78 -12.05 17.53
CA SER A 380 -4.52 -10.91 18.42
C SER A 380 -4.29 -11.36 19.86
N GLY A 381 -3.25 -10.81 20.49
CA GLY A 381 -3.01 -10.94 21.95
C GLY A 381 -3.98 -10.12 22.81
N ILE A 382 -4.85 -9.30 22.19
CA ILE A 382 -5.84 -8.47 22.87
C ILE A 382 -7.21 -9.19 22.91
N ASN A 383 -7.58 -9.90 21.85
CA ASN A 383 -8.85 -10.65 21.76
C ASN A 383 -8.74 -12.10 22.27
N GLY A 384 -7.96 -12.36 23.32
CA GLY A 384 -7.92 -13.60 24.12
C GLY A 384 -7.76 -14.94 23.34
N PRO A 385 -6.61 -15.63 23.41
CA PRO A 385 -6.36 -16.86 22.63
C PRO A 385 -7.40 -17.96 22.88
N ILE A 386 -7.56 -18.89 21.95
CA ILE A 386 -8.49 -20.01 22.15
C ILE A 386 -7.98 -20.87 23.31
N GLN A 387 -8.75 -20.99 24.40
CA GLN A 387 -8.26 -21.61 25.66
C GLN A 387 -8.96 -22.91 26.07
N ARG A 388 -10.27 -23.03 25.81
CA ARG A 388 -11.10 -24.18 26.22
C ARG A 388 -11.93 -24.70 25.05
N ILE A 389 -12.06 -26.03 24.94
CA ILE A 389 -12.88 -26.75 23.94
C ILE A 389 -13.81 -27.74 24.66
N GLY A 390 -15.02 -27.93 24.12
CA GLY A 390 -16.01 -28.90 24.63
C GLY A 390 -16.89 -29.44 23.50
N ALA A 391 -17.60 -30.54 23.75
CA ALA A 391 -18.44 -31.19 22.74
C ALA A 391 -19.71 -31.77 23.38
N ALA A 392 -20.88 -31.46 22.81
CA ALA A 392 -22.17 -31.92 23.31
C ALA A 392 -23.23 -31.93 22.20
N SER A 393 -24.18 -32.88 22.29
CA SER A 393 -25.13 -33.16 21.19
C SER A 393 -24.38 -33.24 19.86
N ASP A 394 -24.80 -32.48 18.85
CA ASP A 394 -24.21 -32.48 17.51
C ASP A 394 -23.18 -31.35 17.31
N TYR A 395 -22.74 -30.66 18.37
CA TYR A 395 -21.89 -29.46 18.31
C TYR A 395 -20.56 -29.58 19.07
N VAL A 396 -19.51 -28.97 18.51
CA VAL A 396 -18.27 -28.58 19.19
C VAL A 396 -18.38 -27.11 19.63
N PHE A 397 -17.80 -26.77 20.77
CA PHE A 397 -17.80 -25.45 21.39
C PHE A 397 -16.38 -25.05 21.75
N TRP A 398 -16.02 -23.77 21.60
CA TRP A 398 -14.76 -23.22 22.09
C TRP A 398 -14.92 -21.78 22.58
N GLN A 399 -13.96 -21.36 23.40
CA GLN A 399 -13.88 -20.02 23.99
C GLN A 399 -12.74 -19.24 23.31
N GLU A 400 -13.03 -18.00 22.91
CA GLU A 400 -12.15 -17.14 22.09
C GLU A 400 -12.54 -15.68 22.33
N GLY A 401 -11.63 -14.81 22.78
CA GLY A 401 -11.94 -13.41 23.11
C GLY A 401 -13.05 -13.20 24.15
N GLY A 402 -13.24 -14.16 25.06
CA GLY A 402 -14.39 -14.18 25.97
C GLY A 402 -15.74 -14.45 25.28
N ALA A 403 -15.78 -14.60 23.96
CA ALA A 403 -16.91 -15.18 23.27
C ALA A 403 -16.93 -16.71 23.48
N ILE A 404 -18.10 -17.31 23.36
CA ILE A 404 -18.26 -18.76 23.20
C ILE A 404 -18.84 -18.99 21.82
N LYS A 405 -18.08 -19.68 20.97
CA LYS A 405 -18.50 -20.07 19.62
C LYS A 405 -18.85 -21.56 19.61
N ARG A 406 -19.74 -21.94 18.69
CA ARG A 406 -20.03 -23.34 18.38
C ARG A 406 -20.04 -23.61 16.88
N LEU A 407 -19.75 -24.85 16.52
CA LEU A 407 -19.88 -25.38 15.16
C LEU A 407 -20.43 -26.81 15.23
N PRO A 408 -21.23 -27.28 14.27
CA PRO A 408 -21.62 -28.67 14.18
C PRO A 408 -20.42 -29.60 14.00
N LYS A 409 -20.46 -30.78 14.61
CA LYS A 409 -19.37 -31.77 14.55
C LYS A 409 -19.24 -32.43 13.18
N ASN A 410 -20.34 -32.53 12.45
CA ASN A 410 -20.36 -33.09 11.09
C ASN A 410 -19.97 -32.05 10.01
N ALA A 411 -19.70 -30.80 10.40
CA ALA A 411 -19.45 -29.70 9.47
C ALA A 411 -18.38 -30.01 8.40
N SER A 412 -18.50 -29.38 7.24
CA SER A 412 -17.50 -29.46 6.17
C SER A 412 -16.13 -29.02 6.69
N ALA A 413 -15.07 -29.73 6.30
CA ALA A 413 -13.73 -29.21 6.49
C ALA A 413 -13.50 -28.01 5.56
N LEU A 414 -12.66 -27.07 6.00
CA LEU A 414 -12.28 -25.91 5.20
C LEU A 414 -11.57 -26.36 3.91
N PRO A 415 -11.83 -25.73 2.77
CA PRO A 415 -11.25 -26.12 1.48
C PRO A 415 -9.77 -25.74 1.41
N LEU A 416 -8.88 -26.68 1.73
CA LEU A 416 -7.44 -26.51 1.56
C LEU A 416 -7.12 -26.33 0.06
N THR A 417 -6.69 -25.12 -0.30
CA THR A 417 -6.33 -24.75 -1.68
C THR A 417 -4.89 -24.27 -1.68
N ASN A 418 -3.99 -24.97 -2.36
CA ASN A 418 -2.58 -24.58 -2.48
C ASN A 418 -2.47 -23.16 -3.05
N MET A 419 -1.73 -22.30 -2.38
CA MET A 419 -1.25 -21.02 -2.86
C MET A 419 0.27 -21.10 -3.01
N LYS A 420 0.84 -20.29 -3.91
CA LYS A 420 2.28 -20.32 -4.16
C LYS A 420 2.81 -19.01 -4.69
N ILE A 421 4.09 -18.76 -4.44
CA ILE A 421 4.84 -17.68 -5.10
C ILE A 421 5.26 -18.18 -6.49
N THR A 422 4.80 -17.50 -7.53
CA THR A 422 5.14 -17.81 -8.93
C THR A 422 6.30 -16.97 -9.48
N GLY A 423 6.67 -15.88 -8.79
CA GLY A 423 7.84 -15.08 -9.13
C GLY A 423 8.05 -13.89 -8.20
N VAL A 424 9.25 -13.30 -8.25
CA VAL A 424 9.60 -12.06 -7.55
C VAL A 424 10.33 -11.14 -8.53
N MET A 425 9.91 -9.88 -8.64
CA MET A 425 10.56 -8.88 -9.50
C MET A 425 10.77 -7.59 -8.71
N ILE A 426 11.99 -7.06 -8.74
CA ILE A 426 12.35 -5.75 -8.19
C ILE A 426 12.14 -4.71 -9.29
N THR A 427 11.55 -3.55 -8.98
CA THR A 427 11.23 -2.53 -9.98
C THR A 427 11.32 -1.10 -9.44
N GLN A 428 11.67 -0.18 -10.33
CA GLN A 428 11.95 1.24 -10.07
C GLN A 428 11.43 2.19 -11.17
N GLY A 429 11.12 1.68 -12.37
CA GLY A 429 10.69 2.50 -13.51
C GLY A 429 10.44 1.69 -14.78
N ILE A 430 11.35 0.78 -15.15
CA ILE A 430 11.10 -0.27 -16.14
C ILE A 430 12.02 -1.47 -15.88
N GLN A 431 11.44 -2.66 -15.72
CA GLN A 431 12.19 -3.87 -15.38
C GLN A 431 11.66 -5.12 -16.10
N ARG A 432 12.49 -6.17 -16.10
CA ARG A 432 12.23 -7.51 -16.64
C ARG A 432 12.26 -8.53 -15.48
N PRO A 433 11.69 -9.74 -15.62
CA PRO A 433 11.58 -10.70 -14.52
C PRO A 433 12.93 -11.26 -14.03
N ASP A 434 13.96 -11.21 -14.87
CA ASP A 434 15.33 -11.58 -14.54
C ASP A 434 16.09 -10.48 -13.76
N ASN A 435 15.48 -9.31 -13.59
CA ASN A 435 16.08 -8.11 -13.00
C ASN A 435 17.35 -7.62 -13.74
N SER A 436 17.45 -7.88 -15.05
CA SER A 436 18.60 -7.48 -15.89
C SER A 436 18.71 -5.99 -16.19
N VAL A 437 17.64 -5.21 -16.00
CA VAL A 437 17.67 -3.74 -16.15
C VAL A 437 18.25 -3.12 -14.89
N ILE A 438 19.29 -2.29 -15.06
CA ILE A 438 20.04 -1.63 -13.98
C ILE A 438 19.15 -0.99 -12.90
N LEU A 439 19.37 -1.40 -11.65
CA LEU A 439 18.82 -0.74 -10.47
C LEU A 439 19.71 0.45 -10.07
N ILE A 440 19.11 1.50 -9.54
CA ILE A 440 19.75 2.78 -9.15
C ILE A 440 19.65 3.00 -7.64
N GLU A 441 20.75 3.42 -6.99
CA GLU A 441 20.78 3.73 -5.56
C GLU A 441 19.91 4.95 -5.21
N GLY A 442 19.21 4.89 -4.06
CA GLY A 442 18.32 5.97 -3.61
C GLY A 442 17.08 6.22 -4.50
N ARG A 443 16.83 5.39 -5.51
CA ARG A 443 15.61 5.45 -6.33
C ARG A 443 14.48 4.65 -5.71
N ARG A 444 13.27 5.22 -5.68
CA ARG A 444 12.07 4.59 -5.11
C ARG A 444 11.85 3.21 -5.71
N THR A 445 11.91 2.18 -4.87
CA THR A 445 11.97 0.78 -5.30
C THR A 445 10.79 0.00 -4.75
N PHE A 446 10.19 -0.80 -5.61
CA PHE A 446 9.14 -1.75 -5.25
C PHE A 446 9.59 -3.19 -5.53
N VAL A 447 8.94 -4.12 -4.85
CA VAL A 447 9.09 -5.56 -5.10
C VAL A 447 7.70 -6.14 -5.34
N ARG A 448 7.51 -6.72 -6.52
CA ARG A 448 6.29 -7.45 -6.90
C ARG A 448 6.51 -8.93 -6.61
N VAL A 449 5.65 -9.50 -5.78
CA VAL A 449 5.61 -10.94 -5.49
C VAL A 449 4.35 -11.49 -6.17
N PHE A 450 4.57 -12.22 -7.26
CA PHE A 450 3.50 -12.84 -8.03
C PHE A 450 3.03 -14.11 -7.33
N VAL A 451 1.72 -14.30 -7.25
CA VAL A 451 1.09 -15.37 -6.46
C VAL A 451 -0.07 -16.00 -7.23
N GLN A 452 -0.30 -17.29 -7.04
CA GLN A 452 -1.35 -18.05 -7.71
C GLN A 452 -1.95 -19.09 -6.77
N SER A 453 -3.25 -19.40 -6.92
CA SER A 453 -3.90 -20.56 -6.30
C SER A 453 -4.06 -21.70 -7.31
N ASP A 454 -3.82 -22.94 -6.90
CA ASP A 454 -4.05 -24.12 -7.76
C ASP A 454 -5.55 -24.52 -7.86
N GLY A 455 -6.41 -23.81 -7.12
CA GLY A 455 -7.86 -23.97 -7.13
C GLY A 455 -8.58 -22.63 -7.01
N PRO A 456 -9.79 -22.60 -6.42
CA PRO A 456 -10.58 -21.37 -6.25
C PRO A 456 -9.80 -20.22 -5.62
N ALA A 457 -10.23 -18.98 -5.88
CA ALA A 457 -9.57 -17.81 -5.32
C ALA A 457 -9.69 -17.79 -3.77
N VAL A 458 -8.57 -17.52 -3.10
CA VAL A 458 -8.45 -17.54 -1.63
C VAL A 458 -8.29 -16.12 -1.13
N ALA A 459 -9.19 -15.66 -0.27
CA ALA A 459 -9.24 -14.28 0.24
C ALA A 459 -8.67 -14.15 1.67
N GLY A 460 -8.22 -12.95 2.03
CA GLY A 460 -7.64 -12.66 3.35
C GLY A 460 -6.21 -13.16 3.52
N VAL A 461 -5.49 -13.37 2.41
CA VAL A 461 -4.15 -13.95 2.41
C VAL A 461 -3.12 -12.87 2.74
N THR A 462 -2.22 -13.19 3.66
CA THR A 462 -1.13 -12.33 4.12
C THR A 462 0.17 -12.57 3.34
N ALA A 463 1.07 -11.59 3.32
CA ALA A 463 2.46 -11.79 2.88
C ALA A 463 3.42 -10.82 3.61
N ARG A 464 4.72 -11.15 3.61
CA ARG A 464 5.79 -10.23 4.04
C ARG A 464 7.04 -10.34 3.17
N LEU A 465 7.83 -9.27 3.14
CA LEU A 465 9.17 -9.26 2.54
C LEU A 465 10.22 -9.13 3.63
N GLU A 466 11.22 -10.02 3.63
CA GLU A 466 12.30 -10.11 4.61
C GLU A 466 13.61 -9.56 4.03
N ARG A 467 14.25 -8.57 4.67
CA ARG A 467 15.65 -8.21 4.41
C ARG A 467 16.57 -9.19 5.12
N LEU A 468 17.58 -9.69 4.41
CA LEU A 468 18.51 -10.68 4.92
C LEU A 468 19.94 -10.16 5.08
N ASP A 469 20.67 -10.72 6.04
CA ASP A 469 22.11 -10.54 6.18
C ASP A 469 22.91 -11.45 5.21
N SER A 470 24.25 -11.45 5.32
CA SER A 470 25.12 -12.34 4.55
C SER A 470 25.01 -13.83 4.90
N GLY A 471 24.38 -14.18 6.04
CA GLY A 471 24.06 -15.54 6.45
C GLY A 471 22.66 -16.02 6.04
N ASN A 472 21.86 -15.17 5.40
CA ASN A 472 20.44 -15.35 5.08
C ASN A 472 19.47 -15.33 6.30
N ASN A 473 19.94 -14.79 7.44
CA ASN A 473 19.12 -14.51 8.62
C ASN A 473 18.23 -13.28 8.37
N VAL A 474 17.03 -13.24 8.95
CA VAL A 474 16.12 -12.08 8.84
C VAL A 474 16.61 -10.96 9.75
N VAL A 475 16.84 -9.78 9.16
CA VAL A 475 17.22 -8.56 9.87
C VAL A 475 16.00 -7.68 10.15
N GLU A 476 15.09 -7.60 9.18
CA GLU A 476 14.01 -6.59 9.13
C GLU A 476 12.91 -7.07 8.17
N THR A 477 11.68 -6.61 8.36
CA THR A 477 10.54 -7.03 7.50
C THR A 477 9.62 -5.86 7.15
N VAL A 478 9.08 -5.87 5.93
CA VAL A 478 8.07 -4.91 5.46
C VAL A 478 6.79 -5.61 5.00
N LEU A 479 5.66 -4.93 5.22
CA LEU A 479 4.32 -5.36 4.83
C LEU A 479 3.94 -4.83 3.44
N PRO A 480 2.91 -5.38 2.78
CA PRO A 480 2.46 -4.90 1.47
C PRO A 480 1.93 -3.46 1.50
N VAL A 481 2.02 -2.79 0.35
CA VAL A 481 1.54 -1.42 0.07
C VAL A 481 0.50 -1.38 -1.06
N ASN A 482 -0.22 -2.49 -1.23
CA ASN A 482 -1.36 -2.62 -2.13
C ASN A 482 -2.47 -1.63 -1.75
N SER A 483 -3.23 -1.15 -2.74
CA SER A 483 -4.29 -0.15 -2.49
C SER A 483 -5.54 -0.70 -1.78
N VAL A 484 -5.60 -2.03 -1.60
CA VAL A 484 -6.64 -2.75 -0.84
C VAL A 484 -6.18 -3.15 0.57
N GLY A 485 -4.99 -2.72 1.01
CA GLY A 485 -4.42 -3.03 2.31
C GLY A 485 -3.39 -4.17 2.30
N THR A 486 -3.06 -4.68 3.48
CA THR A 486 -2.02 -5.70 3.72
C THR A 486 -2.41 -7.13 3.30
N ASN A 487 -3.70 -7.38 3.08
CA ASN A 487 -4.27 -8.70 2.78
C ASN A 487 -4.88 -8.75 1.36
N LEU A 488 -4.58 -9.80 0.59
CA LEU A 488 -5.04 -9.95 -0.79
C LEU A 488 -5.98 -11.15 -1.01
N THR A 489 -6.54 -11.21 -2.22
CA THR A 489 -7.19 -12.41 -2.76
C THR A 489 -6.27 -13.06 -3.78
N VAL A 490 -5.65 -14.19 -3.45
CA VAL A 490 -4.85 -15.00 -4.38
C VAL A 490 -5.80 -15.67 -5.37
N ARG A 491 -5.47 -15.65 -6.68
CA ARG A 491 -6.35 -16.14 -7.77
C ARG A 491 -5.72 -17.28 -8.56
N PRO A 492 -6.52 -18.14 -9.24
CA PRO A 492 -5.99 -19.13 -10.17
C PRO A 492 -5.50 -18.54 -11.49
N SER A 493 -5.91 -17.31 -11.81
CA SER A 493 -5.53 -16.59 -13.03
C SER A 493 -5.32 -15.11 -12.70
N PRO A 494 -4.20 -14.74 -12.05
CA PRO A 494 -3.88 -13.36 -11.70
C PRO A 494 -3.62 -12.52 -12.96
N VAL A 495 -4.16 -11.31 -13.03
CA VAL A 495 -3.93 -10.40 -14.17
C VAL A 495 -2.68 -9.56 -13.89
N ARG A 496 -1.62 -9.73 -14.68
CA ARG A 496 -0.29 -9.14 -14.36
C ARG A 496 -0.29 -7.61 -14.26
N THR A 497 -1.15 -6.91 -14.99
CA THR A 497 -1.32 -5.45 -14.91
C THR A 497 -2.14 -4.99 -13.70
N ASN A 498 -2.95 -5.87 -13.09
CA ASN A 498 -3.66 -5.56 -11.86
C ASN A 498 -2.69 -5.67 -10.67
N LEU A 499 -2.28 -4.52 -10.12
CA LEU A 499 -1.39 -4.47 -8.96
C LEU A 499 -1.89 -5.30 -7.78
N ASN A 500 -3.21 -5.48 -7.60
CA ASN A 500 -3.82 -6.19 -6.47
C ASN A 500 -4.05 -7.70 -6.70
N ASP A 501 -3.61 -8.25 -7.84
CA ASP A 501 -3.45 -9.70 -8.03
C ASP A 501 -2.01 -10.18 -7.72
N SER A 502 -1.16 -9.29 -7.17
CA SER A 502 0.21 -9.54 -6.73
C SER A 502 0.50 -8.77 -5.44
N PHE A 503 1.30 -9.32 -4.52
CA PHE A 503 1.74 -8.51 -3.37
C PHE A 503 2.79 -7.50 -3.81
N LEU A 504 2.54 -6.23 -3.53
CA LEU A 504 3.43 -5.11 -3.83
C LEU A 504 4.04 -4.62 -2.53
N PHE A 505 5.36 -4.59 -2.42
CA PHE A 505 6.10 -4.01 -1.30
C PHE A 505 6.86 -2.78 -1.78
N GLU A 506 6.91 -1.71 -0.99
CA GLU A 506 7.87 -0.62 -1.19
C GLU A 506 9.10 -0.87 -0.29
N LEU A 507 10.30 -0.49 -0.72
CA LEU A 507 11.52 -0.63 0.09
C LEU A 507 11.81 0.66 0.88
N PRO A 508 12.28 0.56 2.14
CA PRO A 508 12.81 1.72 2.87
C PRO A 508 14.02 2.30 2.16
N TRP A 509 14.22 3.62 2.21
CA TRP A 509 15.35 4.29 1.54
C TRP A 509 16.72 3.70 1.95
N SER A 510 16.84 3.28 3.21
CA SER A 510 18.03 2.64 3.80
C SER A 510 18.35 1.24 3.26
N TRP A 511 17.46 0.62 2.47
CA TRP A 511 17.70 -0.67 1.82
C TRP A 511 18.21 -0.51 0.37
N ILE A 512 18.07 0.66 -0.24
CA ILE A 512 18.25 0.89 -1.69
C ILE A 512 19.72 1.15 -2.04
N THR A 513 20.56 0.19 -1.68
CA THR A 513 22.03 0.22 -1.74
C THR A 513 22.57 -1.13 -2.19
N SER A 514 23.72 -1.15 -2.87
CA SER A 514 24.36 -2.42 -3.29
C SER A 514 24.61 -3.40 -2.13
N GLY A 515 24.36 -4.69 -2.39
CA GLY A 515 24.54 -5.80 -1.45
C GLY A 515 23.25 -6.32 -0.79
N LEU A 516 22.10 -5.67 -1.00
CA LEU A 516 20.80 -6.05 -0.44
C LEU A 516 20.42 -7.50 -0.80
N ARG A 517 19.95 -8.27 0.20
CA ARG A 517 19.32 -9.58 0.01
C ARG A 517 17.87 -9.56 0.50
N LEU A 518 16.97 -10.17 -0.27
CA LEU A 518 15.53 -10.19 0.00
C LEU A 518 14.95 -11.61 -0.09
N ARG A 519 13.91 -11.89 0.69
CA ARG A 519 13.10 -13.11 0.58
C ARG A 519 11.63 -12.82 0.85
N ALA A 520 10.75 -13.21 -0.05
CA ALA A 520 9.31 -13.08 0.12
C ALA A 520 8.73 -14.31 0.84
N ARG A 521 7.70 -14.09 1.66
CA ARG A 521 6.87 -15.15 2.24
C ARG A 521 5.40 -14.86 2.03
N LEU A 522 4.73 -15.79 1.36
CA LEU A 522 3.28 -15.90 1.25
C LEU A 522 2.73 -16.62 2.47
N ASN A 523 1.51 -16.26 2.89
CA ASN A 523 0.78 -16.84 4.01
C ASN A 523 1.63 -17.11 5.29
N PRO A 524 2.42 -16.13 5.79
CA PRO A 524 3.35 -16.34 6.90
C PRO A 524 2.69 -16.73 8.23
N TYR A 525 1.37 -16.59 8.37
CA TYR A 525 0.60 -16.98 9.55
C TYR A 525 -0.18 -18.29 9.37
N GLN A 526 -0.06 -18.98 8.21
CA GLN A 526 -0.88 -20.15 7.85
C GLN A 526 -2.41 -19.88 7.92
N ALA A 527 -2.82 -18.65 7.66
CA ALA A 527 -4.19 -18.15 7.71
C ALA A 527 -4.51 -17.36 6.43
N PRO A 528 -5.39 -17.87 5.54
CA PRO A 528 -6.14 -19.14 5.62
C PRO A 528 -5.25 -20.39 5.52
N PRO A 529 -5.71 -21.57 6.02
CA PRO A 529 -4.98 -22.82 5.90
C PRO A 529 -5.03 -23.39 4.46
N GLU A 530 -3.96 -24.08 4.06
CA GLU A 530 -3.79 -24.65 2.72
C GLU A 530 -3.11 -26.02 2.74
N SER A 531 -2.96 -26.65 1.57
CA SER A 531 -2.53 -28.05 1.44
C SER A 531 -1.01 -28.27 1.43
N ASN A 532 -0.22 -27.21 1.25
CA ASN A 532 1.24 -27.26 1.23
C ASN A 532 1.81 -25.84 1.41
N TYR A 533 2.96 -25.73 2.07
CA TYR A 533 3.60 -24.45 2.43
C TYR A 533 5.05 -24.32 1.91
N ALA A 534 5.54 -25.28 1.11
CA ALA A 534 6.94 -25.32 0.68
C ALA A 534 7.28 -24.28 -0.41
N ASP A 535 6.29 -23.94 -1.24
CA ASP A 535 6.30 -22.96 -2.35
C ASP A 535 5.81 -21.56 -1.92
N ASN A 536 5.51 -21.38 -0.62
CA ASN A 536 5.21 -20.07 -0.02
C ASN A 536 6.44 -19.24 0.35
N THR A 537 7.66 -19.77 0.20
CA THR A 537 8.90 -19.03 0.48
C THR A 537 9.71 -18.88 -0.80
N SER A 538 9.99 -17.65 -1.22
CA SER A 538 10.77 -17.42 -2.44
C SER A 538 12.23 -17.86 -2.27
N ALA A 539 12.90 -18.13 -3.39
CA ALA A 539 14.36 -18.07 -3.44
C ALA A 539 14.84 -16.69 -2.96
N VAL A 540 16.04 -16.65 -2.35
CA VAL A 540 16.67 -15.39 -1.94
C VAL A 540 17.04 -14.61 -3.21
N GLN A 541 16.58 -13.36 -3.27
CA GLN A 541 16.98 -12.41 -4.31
C GLN A 541 18.24 -11.68 -3.85
N GLY A 542 19.27 -11.66 -4.69
CA GLY A 542 20.51 -10.94 -4.44
C GLY A 542 21.69 -11.79 -3.94
N PRO A 543 22.83 -11.16 -3.56
CA PRO A 543 23.00 -9.72 -3.33
C PRO A 543 22.72 -8.89 -4.59
N LEU A 544 21.82 -7.91 -4.47
CA LEU A 544 21.41 -7.03 -5.55
C LEU A 544 22.43 -5.91 -5.74
N THR A 545 22.77 -5.60 -6.99
CA THR A 545 23.61 -4.46 -7.34
C THR A 545 22.73 -3.27 -7.67
N PHE A 546 22.80 -2.23 -6.84
CA PHE A 546 22.26 -0.91 -7.16
C PHE A 546 23.43 -0.01 -7.58
N ASN A 547 23.25 0.73 -8.67
CA ASN A 547 24.30 1.55 -9.27
C ASN A 547 24.17 3.01 -8.79
N PRO A 548 25.29 3.73 -8.57
CA PRO A 548 25.24 5.13 -8.15
C PRO A 548 24.49 6.02 -9.16
N SER A 549 23.54 6.82 -8.67
CA SER A 549 22.88 7.86 -9.48
C SER A 549 23.83 9.03 -9.76
N ALA A 550 23.75 9.58 -10.97
CA ALA A 550 24.35 10.88 -11.31
C ALA A 550 23.56 12.05 -10.68
N ALA A 551 24.06 13.28 -10.88
CA ALA A 551 23.37 14.53 -10.56
C ALA A 551 22.89 15.21 -11.87
N LEU A 552 21.60 15.18 -12.15
CA LEU A 552 21.05 15.81 -13.36
C LEU A 552 20.73 17.28 -13.10
N LYS A 553 21.69 18.17 -13.41
CA LYS A 553 21.57 19.63 -13.24
C LYS A 553 20.87 20.28 -14.43
N ILE A 554 19.68 20.85 -14.21
CA ILE A 554 18.88 21.51 -15.26
C ILE A 554 18.49 22.93 -14.83
N GLN A 555 18.84 23.91 -15.66
CA GLN A 555 18.26 25.25 -15.65
C GLN A 555 16.94 25.23 -16.42
N PHE A 556 15.83 25.24 -15.69
CA PHE A 556 14.51 25.49 -16.27
C PHE A 556 14.34 27.00 -16.51
N VAL A 557 13.76 27.35 -17.66
CA VAL A 557 13.39 28.73 -18.00
C VAL A 557 11.91 28.75 -18.35
N ALA A 558 11.08 29.23 -17.41
CA ALA A 558 9.67 29.49 -17.62
C ALA A 558 9.53 30.80 -18.40
N TRP A 559 9.23 30.68 -19.69
CA TRP A 559 9.11 31.81 -20.60
C TRP A 559 7.73 32.45 -20.48
N GLY A 560 7.74 33.76 -20.23
CA GLY A 560 6.56 34.59 -20.21
C GLY A 560 6.43 35.40 -21.49
N TYR A 561 5.22 35.54 -22.01
CA TYR A 561 4.95 36.38 -23.18
C TYR A 561 3.58 37.07 -23.09
N VAL A 562 3.43 38.18 -23.79
CA VAL A 562 2.13 38.85 -23.96
C VAL A 562 1.55 38.50 -25.32
N LEU A 563 0.30 38.02 -25.34
CA LEU A 563 -0.48 37.79 -26.56
C LEU A 563 -1.95 38.08 -26.26
N ASN A 564 -2.64 38.74 -27.20
CA ASN A 564 -4.02 39.23 -27.04
C ASN A 564 -4.23 40.09 -25.76
N ASN A 565 -3.24 40.93 -25.44
CA ASN A 565 -3.16 41.76 -24.21
C ASN A 565 -3.16 40.98 -22.88
N GLN A 566 -3.00 39.65 -22.91
CA GLN A 566 -2.85 38.81 -21.72
C GLN A 566 -1.41 38.33 -21.58
N LEU A 567 -0.91 38.31 -20.35
CA LEU A 567 0.39 37.75 -19.99
C LEU A 567 0.24 36.25 -19.69
N TRP A 568 1.07 35.43 -20.32
CA TRP A 568 1.05 33.98 -20.24
C TRP A 568 2.37 33.45 -19.69
N TYR A 569 2.32 32.43 -18.84
CA TYR A 569 3.45 31.69 -18.26
C TYR A 569 3.04 30.22 -18.03
N PRO A 570 3.97 29.25 -18.02
CA PRO A 570 3.72 27.89 -17.56
C PRO A 570 3.14 27.83 -16.14
N ARG A 571 2.18 26.94 -15.90
CA ARG A 571 1.51 26.72 -14.61
C ARG A 571 2.49 26.11 -13.61
N PHE A 572 2.74 26.77 -12.49
CA PHE A 572 3.79 26.34 -11.56
C PHE A 572 3.66 24.88 -11.08
N ILE A 573 2.47 24.43 -10.68
CA ILE A 573 2.27 23.05 -10.22
C ILE A 573 2.18 22.08 -11.41
N GLN A 574 1.22 22.29 -12.32
CA GLN A 574 0.87 21.35 -13.38
C GLN A 574 1.91 21.28 -14.49
N ASP A 575 2.62 22.37 -14.80
CA ASP A 575 3.65 22.34 -15.85
C ASP A 575 5.04 22.14 -15.25
N ILE A 576 5.42 22.86 -14.18
CA ILE A 576 6.82 22.87 -13.71
C ILE A 576 7.10 21.76 -12.68
N ILE A 577 6.35 21.69 -11.58
CA ILE A 577 6.56 20.66 -10.54
C ILE A 577 6.24 19.25 -11.06
N GLN A 578 5.24 19.11 -11.94
CA GLN A 578 4.91 17.84 -12.57
C GLN A 578 6.06 17.28 -13.42
N THR A 579 6.73 18.11 -14.25
CA THR A 579 7.95 17.72 -14.97
C THR A 579 9.02 17.18 -14.01
N TYR A 580 9.23 17.80 -12.85
CA TYR A 580 10.22 17.31 -11.87
C TYR A 580 9.83 15.92 -11.34
N SER A 581 8.54 15.70 -11.07
CA SER A 581 8.00 14.41 -10.61
C SER A 581 8.15 13.31 -11.68
N TRP A 582 7.79 13.58 -12.94
CA TRP A 582 7.93 12.60 -14.03
C TRP A 582 9.39 12.19 -14.23
N LEU A 583 10.32 13.16 -14.25
CA LEU A 583 11.75 12.88 -14.39
C LEU A 583 12.26 11.92 -13.30
N ILE A 584 11.90 12.11 -12.01
CA ILE A 584 12.34 11.20 -10.94
C ILE A 584 11.57 9.86 -10.88
N ARG A 585 10.44 9.74 -11.59
CA ARG A 585 9.66 8.50 -11.73
C ARG A 585 10.12 7.65 -12.92
N ALA A 586 10.65 8.27 -13.99
CA ALA A 586 11.10 7.59 -15.20
C ALA A 586 12.64 7.49 -15.35
N TYR A 587 13.37 8.60 -15.38
CA TYR A 587 14.81 8.62 -15.70
C TYR A 587 15.68 7.89 -14.65
N PRO A 588 16.84 7.31 -15.02
CA PRO A 588 17.74 6.55 -14.14
C PRO A 588 18.46 7.41 -13.08
N LEU A 589 17.68 7.96 -12.14
CA LEU A 589 18.11 8.86 -11.08
C LEU A 589 17.63 8.37 -9.71
N ALA A 590 18.32 8.78 -8.65
CA ALA A 590 17.80 8.71 -7.28
C ALA A 590 16.51 9.56 -7.18
N SER A 591 15.52 9.12 -6.39
CA SER A 591 14.22 9.81 -6.28
C SER A 591 14.26 10.98 -5.29
N LYS A 592 15.31 11.78 -5.41
CA LYS A 592 15.65 12.95 -4.59
C LYS A 592 15.71 14.17 -5.50
N ILE A 593 14.95 15.20 -5.14
CA ILE A 593 15.02 16.53 -5.75
C ILE A 593 15.84 17.41 -4.81
N THR A 594 16.93 17.98 -5.31
CA THR A 594 17.76 18.94 -4.58
C THR A 594 17.79 20.21 -5.41
N PHE A 595 17.08 21.26 -4.99
CA PHE A 595 17.19 22.54 -5.68
C PHE A 595 18.65 23.04 -5.59
N ASP A 596 19.11 23.65 -6.69
CA ASP A 596 20.51 24.03 -6.88
C ASP A 596 21.05 25.00 -5.81
N GLY A 597 22.36 25.25 -5.77
CA GLY A 597 22.98 26.18 -4.82
C GLY A 597 23.10 25.63 -3.38
N ALA A 598 22.29 24.64 -3.02
CA ALA A 598 22.25 24.02 -1.70
C ALA A 598 23.58 23.35 -1.30
N VAL A 599 23.93 22.21 -1.93
CA VAL A 599 25.21 21.50 -1.69
C VAL A 599 25.66 20.65 -2.89
N GLY A 600 26.67 21.12 -3.63
CA GLY A 600 27.54 20.27 -4.47
C GLY A 600 26.86 19.41 -5.54
N ASN A 601 27.41 18.20 -5.78
CA ASN A 601 27.00 17.30 -6.86
C ASN A 601 26.31 16.03 -6.32
N GLN A 602 25.25 16.22 -5.52
CA GLN A 602 24.50 15.12 -4.87
C GLN A 602 23.73 14.26 -5.88
N PRO A 603 23.49 12.96 -5.63
CA PRO A 603 22.69 12.13 -6.55
C PRO A 603 21.22 12.58 -6.63
N GLY A 604 20.65 12.56 -7.84
CA GLY A 604 19.23 12.86 -8.10
C GLY A 604 19.02 13.97 -9.13
N LEU A 605 17.84 14.60 -9.10
CA LEU A 605 17.48 15.73 -9.97
C LEU A 605 17.83 17.06 -9.28
N HIS A 606 18.50 17.95 -10.02
CA HIS A 606 18.89 19.30 -9.57
C HIS A 606 18.26 20.38 -10.45
N PRO A 607 17.00 20.77 -10.18
CA PRO A 607 16.37 21.86 -10.89
C PRO A 607 16.82 23.21 -10.31
N ASN A 608 17.12 24.17 -11.19
CA ASN A 608 16.99 25.59 -10.92
C ASN A 608 15.91 26.19 -11.84
N LEU A 609 15.26 27.28 -11.43
CA LEU A 609 14.14 27.86 -12.17
C LEU A 609 14.30 29.37 -12.34
N TRP A 610 14.22 29.84 -13.58
CA TRP A 610 14.14 31.25 -13.93
C TRP A 610 12.80 31.58 -14.59
N PHE A 611 12.21 32.72 -14.25
CA PHE A 611 11.07 33.31 -14.97
C PHE A 611 11.58 34.48 -15.82
N VAL A 612 11.39 34.40 -17.14
CA VAL A 612 11.89 35.41 -18.09
C VAL A 612 10.74 35.88 -18.97
N GLY A 613 10.35 37.15 -18.86
CA GLY A 613 9.33 37.73 -19.74
C GLY A 613 9.95 38.34 -21.00
N ASP A 614 9.45 37.96 -22.19
CA ASP A 614 9.92 38.49 -23.47
C ASP A 614 8.78 39.14 -24.27
N ASP A 615 9.04 40.35 -24.78
CA ASP A 615 8.04 41.18 -25.47
C ASP A 615 7.77 40.71 -26.92
N VAL A 616 8.67 39.94 -27.53
CA VAL A 616 8.59 39.48 -28.92
C VAL A 616 8.01 38.07 -29.02
N LEU A 617 8.25 37.22 -28.02
CA LEU A 617 7.89 35.80 -27.98
C LEU A 617 6.41 35.51 -28.31
N GLY A 618 5.46 36.38 -27.94
CA GLY A 618 4.05 36.21 -28.29
C GLY A 618 3.80 36.11 -29.80
N THR A 619 4.50 36.93 -30.59
CA THR A 619 4.44 36.94 -32.07
C THR A 619 5.16 35.75 -32.71
N LEU A 620 6.03 35.07 -31.96
CA LEU A 620 6.74 33.86 -32.39
C LEU A 620 5.92 32.61 -32.08
N VAL A 621 5.10 32.64 -31.02
CA VAL A 621 4.12 31.60 -30.67
C VAL A 621 2.93 31.60 -31.63
N ASP A 622 2.35 32.77 -31.93
CA ASP A 622 1.25 32.90 -32.92
C ASP A 622 1.72 32.84 -34.38
N ARG A 623 3.04 32.75 -34.61
CA ARG A 623 3.71 32.59 -35.91
C ARG A 623 3.52 33.79 -36.86
N THR A 624 3.01 34.93 -36.37
CA THR A 624 2.84 36.17 -37.14
C THR A 624 4.16 36.88 -37.41
N ASN A 625 5.18 36.66 -36.57
CA ASN A 625 6.48 37.32 -36.71
C ASN A 625 7.11 37.04 -38.10
N PRO A 626 7.64 38.08 -38.78
CA PRO A 626 8.35 37.90 -40.05
C PRO A 626 9.49 36.88 -39.99
N THR A 627 10.19 36.75 -38.85
CA THR A 627 11.30 35.79 -38.71
C THR A 627 10.87 34.33 -38.67
N CYS A 628 9.57 34.02 -38.68
CA CYS A 628 9.09 32.65 -38.80
C CYS A 628 8.92 32.21 -40.25
N GLN A 629 8.82 33.12 -41.22
CA GLN A 629 8.41 32.75 -42.58
C GLN A 629 9.51 32.00 -43.38
N ASP A 630 10.73 31.93 -42.87
CA ASP A 630 11.81 31.07 -43.40
C ASP A 630 11.55 29.57 -43.13
N LEU A 631 10.78 29.22 -42.09
CA LEU A 631 10.32 27.86 -41.79
C LEU A 631 9.11 27.42 -42.64
N LEU A 632 8.60 28.27 -43.54
CA LEU A 632 7.54 27.94 -44.50
C LEU A 632 8.12 27.73 -45.90
N VAL A 633 8.44 26.47 -46.24
CA VAL A 633 8.94 26.10 -47.56
C VAL A 633 7.76 25.91 -48.51
N LYS A 634 7.80 26.58 -49.67
CA LYS A 634 6.80 26.45 -50.74
C LYS A 634 7.37 25.76 -51.98
N ASN A 635 6.49 25.09 -52.71
CA ASN A 635 6.75 24.59 -54.06
C ASN A 635 6.79 25.75 -55.08
N PRO A 636 7.36 25.56 -56.29
CA PRO A 636 7.39 26.59 -57.33
C PRO A 636 6.03 27.08 -57.84
N ASP A 637 4.95 26.32 -57.59
CA ASP A 637 3.55 26.68 -57.88
C ASP A 637 2.88 27.52 -56.76
N GLY A 638 3.59 27.74 -55.64
CA GLY A 638 3.12 28.49 -54.49
C GLY A 638 2.41 27.66 -53.41
N THR A 639 2.21 26.35 -53.59
CA THR A 639 1.66 25.49 -52.52
C THR A 639 2.67 25.29 -51.40
N THR A 640 2.20 25.01 -50.19
CA THR A 640 3.08 24.62 -49.07
C THR A 640 3.74 23.27 -49.36
N LYS A 641 5.07 23.21 -49.28
CA LYS A 641 5.86 21.98 -49.29
C LYS A 641 6.07 21.48 -47.84
N THR A 642 6.37 22.40 -46.93
CA THR A 642 6.63 22.12 -45.51
C THR A 642 6.34 23.38 -44.70
N ASP A 643 5.68 23.26 -43.55
CA ASP A 643 5.41 24.38 -42.65
C ASP A 643 5.83 24.01 -41.23
N ASN A 644 7.05 24.40 -40.87
CA ASN A 644 7.64 24.11 -39.55
C ASN A 644 7.51 25.31 -38.59
N ARG A 645 6.63 26.28 -38.89
CA ARG A 645 6.52 27.53 -38.12
C ARG A 645 6.10 27.33 -36.67
N SER A 646 5.51 26.17 -36.32
CA SER A 646 5.25 25.78 -34.93
C SER A 646 6.51 25.73 -34.06
N SER A 647 7.69 25.44 -34.62
CA SER A 647 8.96 25.43 -33.89
C SER A 647 9.64 26.81 -33.85
N CYS A 648 9.02 27.86 -34.39
CA CYS A 648 9.63 29.20 -34.46
C CYS A 648 9.95 29.79 -33.08
N ALA A 649 9.03 29.63 -32.12
CA ALA A 649 9.23 30.05 -30.74
C ALA A 649 10.36 29.27 -30.05
N SER A 650 10.38 27.94 -30.17
CA SER A 650 11.39 27.06 -29.58
C SER A 650 12.80 27.29 -30.15
N ARG A 651 12.91 27.52 -31.46
CA ARG A 651 14.14 27.98 -32.12
C ARG A 651 14.67 29.27 -31.49
N TYR A 652 13.80 30.25 -31.27
CA TYR A 652 14.17 31.53 -30.68
C TYR A 652 14.58 31.39 -29.20
N THR A 653 13.83 30.67 -28.38
CA THR A 653 14.16 30.49 -26.95
C THR A 653 15.42 29.68 -26.75
N ASN A 654 15.72 28.67 -27.58
CA ASN A 654 16.99 27.95 -27.54
C ASN A 654 18.18 28.89 -27.79
N ILE A 655 18.08 29.77 -28.79
CA ILE A 655 19.09 30.81 -29.07
C ILE A 655 19.24 31.79 -27.89
N GLN A 656 18.14 32.22 -27.27
CA GLN A 656 18.21 33.06 -26.08
C GLN A 656 18.78 32.33 -24.84
N MET A 657 18.57 31.03 -24.70
CA MET A 657 19.16 30.23 -23.61
C MET A 657 20.66 29.97 -23.84
N GLY A 658 21.08 29.69 -25.08
CA GLY A 658 22.50 29.63 -25.46
C GLY A 658 23.22 30.96 -25.21
N ALA A 659 22.56 32.08 -25.52
CA ALA A 659 23.00 33.42 -25.12
C ALA A 659 23.10 33.57 -23.59
N MET A 660 22.02 33.34 -22.85
CA MET A 660 21.99 33.49 -21.38
C MET A 660 23.03 32.61 -20.67
N ARG A 661 23.25 31.37 -21.14
CA ARG A 661 24.32 30.49 -20.64
C ARG A 661 25.68 31.18 -20.71
N LYS A 662 26.06 31.72 -21.88
CA LYS A 662 27.36 32.39 -22.08
C LYS A 662 27.44 33.73 -21.36
N GLU A 663 26.38 34.54 -21.41
CA GLU A 663 26.27 35.85 -20.72
C GLU A 663 26.36 35.71 -19.19
N SER A 664 25.85 34.60 -18.63
CA SER A 664 25.92 34.28 -17.19
C SER A 664 27.15 33.44 -16.82
N GLY A 665 27.97 33.03 -17.80
CA GLY A 665 29.12 32.15 -17.60
C GLY A 665 28.78 30.76 -17.08
N ILE A 666 27.59 30.22 -17.37
CA ILE A 666 27.13 28.92 -16.86
C ILE A 666 27.74 27.77 -17.67
N SER A 667 28.16 26.71 -16.98
CA SER A 667 28.81 25.53 -17.57
C SER A 667 27.88 24.67 -18.44
N GLN A 668 28.45 24.03 -19.46
CA GLN A 668 27.76 23.02 -20.27
C GLN A 668 27.38 21.75 -19.48
N SER A 669 27.95 21.52 -18.28
CA SER A 669 27.47 20.48 -17.35
C SER A 669 26.07 20.75 -16.78
N ARG A 670 25.48 21.92 -17.08
CA ARG A 670 24.10 22.27 -16.78
C ARG A 670 23.26 22.34 -18.04
N PHE A 671 22.27 21.46 -18.12
CA PHE A 671 21.28 21.45 -19.19
C PHE A 671 20.39 22.69 -19.09
N PHE A 672 19.95 23.24 -20.22
CA PHE A 672 18.94 24.30 -20.27
C PHE A 672 17.66 23.74 -20.90
N TYR A 673 16.53 23.89 -20.21
CA TYR A 673 15.23 23.51 -20.72
C TYR A 673 14.25 24.68 -20.67
N GLY A 674 13.78 25.09 -21.85
CA GLY A 674 12.79 26.16 -22.02
C GLY A 674 11.37 25.63 -21.95
N MET A 675 10.50 26.33 -21.21
CA MET A 675 9.08 26.00 -21.09
C MET A 675 8.25 27.16 -21.63
N ILE A 676 7.52 26.94 -22.73
CA ILE A 676 6.61 27.91 -23.34
C ILE A 676 5.18 27.39 -23.19
N THR A 677 4.24 28.22 -22.74
CA THR A 677 2.83 27.78 -22.63
C THR A 677 2.05 27.95 -23.93
N ASP A 678 1.20 26.97 -24.27
CA ASP A 678 0.25 27.02 -25.40
C ASP A 678 -1.05 27.75 -25.07
N ALA A 679 -1.25 28.18 -23.81
CA ALA A 679 -2.56 28.54 -23.27
C ALA A 679 -3.26 29.74 -23.95
N ALA A 680 -2.54 30.49 -24.79
CA ALA A 680 -3.10 31.50 -25.69
C ALA A 680 -3.85 30.91 -26.92
N GLY A 681 -3.82 29.58 -27.10
CA GLY A 681 -4.48 28.83 -28.18
C GLY A 681 -3.55 28.34 -29.30
N GLU A 682 -2.24 28.53 -29.18
CA GLU A 682 -1.27 28.21 -30.24
C GLU A 682 -0.12 27.35 -29.72
N PHE A 683 0.10 26.20 -30.35
CA PHE A 683 1.07 25.19 -29.90
C PHE A 683 2.51 25.51 -30.38
N PRO A 684 3.48 25.72 -29.45
CA PRO A 684 4.89 25.91 -29.78
C PRO A 684 5.61 24.54 -29.80
N ARG A 685 5.76 23.91 -30.98
CA ARG A 685 6.37 22.58 -31.09
C ARG A 685 7.78 22.60 -30.49
N GLY A 686 8.07 21.61 -29.65
CA GLY A 686 9.37 21.47 -29.00
C GLY A 686 10.53 21.27 -29.98
N GLN A 687 11.75 21.50 -29.48
CA GLN A 687 12.99 21.36 -30.24
C GLN A 687 14.20 21.29 -29.32
N ALA A 688 14.98 20.21 -29.43
CA ALA A 688 16.39 20.17 -29.08
C ALA A 688 17.25 20.66 -30.26
N CYS A 689 18.30 21.44 -29.96
CA CYS A 689 19.25 21.88 -30.97
C CYS A 689 20.54 22.50 -30.40
N CYS A 690 21.46 22.79 -31.32
CA CYS A 690 22.17 24.07 -31.49
C CYS A 690 23.22 24.48 -30.46
N GLN A 691 23.23 23.85 -29.30
CA GLN A 691 24.41 23.54 -28.52
C GLN A 691 24.19 22.17 -27.88
N PRO A 692 25.25 21.45 -27.47
CA PRO A 692 25.08 20.42 -26.46
C PRO A 692 24.32 21.00 -25.25
N ASN A 693 23.31 20.24 -24.81
CA ASN A 693 22.61 20.45 -23.56
C ASN A 693 21.64 21.66 -23.54
N VAL A 694 20.97 21.98 -24.65
CA VAL A 694 19.88 22.98 -24.74
C VAL A 694 18.67 22.41 -25.49
N SER A 695 17.47 22.58 -24.94
CA SER A 695 16.20 22.29 -25.63
C SER A 695 15.03 23.13 -25.08
N THR A 696 13.92 23.19 -25.82
CA THR A 696 12.66 23.85 -25.41
C THR A 696 11.49 22.92 -25.71
N GLY A 697 10.46 22.91 -24.85
CA GLY A 697 9.20 22.25 -25.14
C GLY A 697 7.95 23.07 -24.79
N PRO A 698 6.79 22.64 -25.32
CA PRO A 698 5.49 23.20 -25.00
C PRO A 698 5.01 22.76 -23.61
N THR A 699 4.14 23.57 -23.02
CA THR A 699 3.47 23.31 -21.75
C THR A 699 2.00 23.73 -21.87
N GLY A 700 1.07 22.94 -21.33
CA GLY A 700 -0.35 23.18 -21.62
C GLY A 700 -1.29 22.14 -21.06
N SER A 701 -2.58 22.49 -20.99
CA SER A 701 -3.64 21.58 -20.57
C SER A 701 -4.16 20.76 -21.75
N GLY A 702 -3.91 19.45 -21.74
CA GLY A 702 -4.46 18.53 -22.72
C GLY A 702 -4.69 17.15 -22.11
N THR A 703 -5.51 16.33 -22.78
CA THR A 703 -5.70 14.92 -22.46
C THR A 703 -5.50 14.11 -23.74
N TRP A 704 -4.33 13.52 -23.94
CA TRP A 704 -3.99 12.80 -25.19
C TRP A 704 -4.60 11.38 -25.27
N GLY A 705 -5.63 11.11 -24.48
CA GLY A 705 -6.37 9.84 -24.45
C GLY A 705 -5.68 8.70 -23.69
N TRP A 706 -4.35 8.77 -23.57
CA TRP A 706 -3.51 7.94 -22.69
C TRP A 706 -2.86 8.76 -21.56
N ASP A 707 -2.61 10.04 -21.83
CA ASP A 707 -2.24 11.09 -20.87
C ASP A 707 -3.51 11.76 -20.34
N THR A 708 -3.60 11.93 -19.00
CA THR A 708 -4.84 12.26 -18.28
C THR A 708 -4.69 13.07 -16.98
N ASP A 709 -3.47 13.40 -16.53
CA ASP A 709 -3.26 14.11 -15.25
C ASP A 709 -3.43 15.64 -15.35
N GLY A 710 -3.46 16.18 -16.58
CA GLY A 710 -3.80 17.57 -16.87
C GLY A 710 -2.64 18.44 -17.33
N SER A 711 -1.45 17.84 -17.55
CA SER A 711 -0.38 18.48 -18.32
C SER A 711 0.42 17.50 -19.16
N TYR A 712 0.55 17.80 -20.45
CA TYR A 712 1.50 17.09 -21.30
C TYR A 712 2.95 17.59 -21.13
N ALA A 713 3.18 18.63 -20.33
CA ALA A 713 4.48 19.28 -20.15
C ALA A 713 5.57 18.33 -19.64
N ASP A 714 5.21 17.28 -18.92
CA ASP A 714 6.17 16.45 -18.20
C ASP A 714 6.85 15.39 -19.08
N TRP A 715 6.08 14.63 -19.86
CA TRP A 715 6.59 13.70 -20.85
C TRP A 715 7.19 14.42 -22.07
N TYR A 716 6.66 15.58 -22.46
CA TYR A 716 7.25 16.38 -23.54
C TYR A 716 8.58 17.00 -23.11
N ALA A 717 8.71 17.49 -21.87
CA ALA A 717 10.01 17.88 -21.32
C ALA A 717 11.00 16.71 -21.28
N ALA A 718 10.54 15.52 -20.89
CA ALA A 718 11.39 14.33 -20.89
C ALA A 718 11.82 13.89 -22.31
N HIS A 719 11.04 14.16 -23.35
CA HIS A 719 11.45 13.99 -24.74
C HIS A 719 12.60 14.93 -25.11
N GLU A 720 12.41 16.22 -24.90
CA GLU A 720 13.36 17.28 -25.25
C GLU A 720 14.66 17.24 -24.42
N ILE A 721 14.57 16.81 -23.17
CA ILE A 721 15.75 16.54 -22.32
C ILE A 721 16.41 15.21 -22.75
N GLY A 722 15.63 14.24 -23.25
CA GLY A 722 16.13 12.95 -23.73
C GLY A 722 17.12 13.12 -24.89
N HIS A 723 16.82 14.00 -25.85
CA HIS A 723 17.75 14.42 -26.90
C HIS A 723 19.08 14.92 -26.34
N THR A 724 19.04 15.84 -25.37
CA THR A 724 20.25 16.37 -24.74
C THR A 724 21.08 15.31 -24.01
N LEU A 725 20.44 14.23 -23.56
CA LEU A 725 21.08 13.05 -22.94
C LEU A 725 21.46 11.96 -23.96
N GLY A 726 21.65 12.33 -25.23
CA GLY A 726 22.19 11.47 -26.28
C GLY A 726 21.20 10.42 -26.81
N ARG A 727 19.90 10.75 -26.85
CA ARG A 727 18.85 9.88 -27.37
C ARG A 727 18.25 10.43 -28.67
N GLY A 728 18.18 9.59 -29.70
CA GLY A 728 17.47 9.90 -30.95
C GLY A 728 16.08 9.27 -30.99
N HIS A 729 15.24 9.72 -31.93
CA HIS A 729 13.94 9.10 -32.18
C HIS A 729 14.12 7.63 -32.61
N PRO A 730 13.41 6.63 -32.06
CA PRO A 730 13.53 5.24 -32.49
C PRO A 730 13.21 5.07 -33.97
N ASP A 731 14.08 4.37 -34.72
CA ASP A 731 13.70 3.86 -36.04
C ASP A 731 12.59 2.81 -35.86
N LEU A 732 11.38 3.14 -36.33
CA LEU A 732 10.17 2.35 -36.13
C LEU A 732 10.19 0.99 -36.85
N LYS A 733 11.08 0.81 -37.85
CA LYS A 733 11.36 -0.45 -38.56
C LYS A 733 10.10 -1.14 -39.13
N ALA A 734 9.64 -0.54 -40.24
CA ALA A 734 8.52 -0.94 -41.10
C ALA A 734 7.10 -0.70 -40.53
N THR A 735 6.05 -0.43 -41.34
CA THR A 735 5.93 -0.45 -42.82
C THR A 735 5.40 0.89 -43.36
N SER A 736 5.39 1.06 -44.69
CA SER A 736 4.98 2.28 -45.42
C SER A 736 3.46 2.50 -45.46
N ASN A 737 2.76 2.35 -44.34
CA ASN A 737 1.31 2.57 -44.25
C ASN A 737 0.92 3.30 -42.97
N VAL A 738 0.72 4.62 -43.08
CA VAL A 738 0.37 5.52 -41.97
C VAL A 738 -0.91 5.06 -41.23
N ALA A 739 -1.87 4.48 -41.96
CA ALA A 739 -3.18 4.10 -41.42
C ALA A 739 -3.15 2.94 -40.39
N THR A 740 -2.03 2.20 -40.28
CA THR A 740 -1.89 1.06 -39.36
C THR A 740 -1.01 1.31 -38.14
N ASN A 741 -0.44 2.51 -38.00
CA ASN A 741 0.66 2.75 -37.04
C ASN A 741 0.22 3.26 -35.65
N ASN A 742 -1.06 3.12 -35.28
CA ASN A 742 -1.61 3.36 -33.93
C ASN A 742 -1.20 4.70 -33.26
N GLY A 743 -1.06 5.78 -34.05
CA GLY A 743 -0.68 7.11 -33.56
C GLY A 743 0.82 7.38 -33.50
N CYS A 744 1.67 6.41 -33.87
CA CYS A 744 3.04 6.74 -34.27
C CYS A 744 3.00 7.48 -35.60
N ASN A 745 3.19 8.81 -35.59
CA ASN A 745 3.40 9.57 -36.81
C ASN A 745 4.70 9.11 -37.47
N LEU A 746 4.58 8.51 -38.66
CA LEU A 746 5.73 8.38 -39.55
C LEU A 746 6.16 9.80 -39.95
N TYR A 747 7.32 10.24 -39.47
CA TYR A 747 8.06 11.29 -40.16
C TYR A 747 8.50 10.71 -41.51
N ASP A 748 7.76 11.04 -42.57
CA ASP A 748 7.98 10.56 -43.95
C ASP A 748 9.18 11.26 -44.63
N GLY A 749 10.25 11.46 -43.86
CA GLY A 749 11.57 11.84 -44.34
C GLY A 749 12.37 10.60 -44.72
N PRO A 750 13.28 10.68 -45.71
CA PRO A 750 14.14 9.55 -46.06
C PRO A 750 14.96 9.11 -44.85
N THR A 751 15.13 7.79 -44.70
CA THR A 751 15.71 7.12 -43.52
C THR A 751 17.23 7.27 -43.41
N THR A 752 17.74 8.50 -43.53
CA THR A 752 19.15 8.82 -43.78
C THR A 752 19.62 10.00 -42.92
N ASN A 753 19.76 9.74 -41.61
CA ASN A 753 20.41 10.53 -40.55
C ASN A 753 19.48 11.30 -39.57
N GLY A 754 18.82 10.57 -38.66
CA GLY A 754 18.12 11.16 -37.51
C GLY A 754 17.55 10.13 -36.53
N GLY A 755 17.01 9.03 -37.06
CA GLY A 755 16.53 7.91 -36.23
C GLY A 755 17.65 7.10 -35.58
N ASP A 756 17.46 6.70 -34.32
CA ASP A 756 18.27 5.71 -33.60
C ASP A 756 18.04 4.32 -34.21
N THR A 757 18.81 4.01 -35.25
CA THR A 757 18.80 2.73 -35.95
C THR A 757 19.30 1.56 -35.08
N ASN A 758 19.89 1.83 -33.91
CA ASN A 758 20.24 0.81 -32.94
C ASN A 758 19.08 0.46 -31.99
N TYR A 759 17.97 1.21 -32.02
CA TYR A 759 16.80 0.93 -31.19
C TYR A 759 16.28 -0.51 -31.46
N PRO A 760 16.19 -1.38 -30.43
CA PRO A 760 16.05 -2.82 -30.63
C PRO A 760 14.61 -3.31 -30.82
N TRP A 761 13.61 -2.56 -30.35
CA TRP A 761 12.22 -3.02 -30.34
C TRP A 761 11.40 -2.41 -31.49
N GLN A 762 10.67 -3.24 -32.24
CA GLN A 762 9.86 -2.81 -33.39
C GLN A 762 8.80 -1.76 -32.98
N LEU A 763 8.42 -0.85 -33.88
CA LEU A 763 7.40 0.18 -33.64
C LEU A 763 7.64 1.03 -32.37
N ALA A 764 8.87 1.13 -31.88
CA ALA A 764 9.25 1.79 -30.63
C ALA A 764 8.61 1.23 -29.35
N TYR A 765 8.24 -0.06 -29.26
CA TYR A 765 7.78 -0.67 -28.00
C TYR A 765 8.78 -0.46 -26.84
N ILE A 766 8.33 -0.33 -25.59
CA ILE A 766 9.23 -0.14 -24.43
C ILE A 766 10.03 -1.40 -24.02
N GLY A 767 9.64 -2.56 -24.54
CA GLY A 767 10.34 -3.83 -24.32
C GLY A 767 9.93 -4.92 -25.31
N GLN A 768 10.71 -6.00 -25.37
CA GLN A 768 10.51 -7.10 -26.32
C GLN A 768 9.22 -7.91 -26.08
N THR A 769 8.78 -8.04 -24.83
CA THR A 769 7.64 -8.86 -24.41
C THR A 769 6.83 -8.14 -23.33
N ASN A 770 5.60 -8.62 -23.06
CA ASN A 770 4.79 -8.15 -21.93
C ASN A 770 5.25 -8.66 -20.57
N GLU A 771 6.43 -9.29 -20.50
CA GLU A 771 7.13 -9.56 -19.24
C GLU A 771 8.08 -8.42 -18.85
N THR A 772 8.54 -7.62 -19.83
CA THR A 772 9.07 -6.28 -19.58
C THR A 772 7.90 -5.37 -19.21
N GLU A 773 7.99 -4.74 -18.04
CA GLU A 773 6.98 -3.82 -17.52
C GLU A 773 7.61 -2.47 -17.19
N GLY A 774 7.08 -1.41 -17.78
CA GLY A 774 7.18 -0.08 -17.18
C GLY A 774 6.37 -0.05 -15.89
N PHE A 775 6.87 0.65 -14.88
CA PHE A 775 6.26 0.78 -13.57
C PHE A 775 6.29 2.26 -13.19
N ASP A 776 5.15 2.95 -13.25
CA ASP A 776 5.06 4.26 -12.63
C ASP A 776 4.80 4.07 -11.13
N ALA A 777 5.73 4.59 -10.31
CA ALA A 777 5.62 4.65 -8.86
C ALA A 777 4.47 5.56 -8.37
N GLY A 778 3.91 6.38 -9.28
CA GLY A 778 2.83 7.31 -9.03
C GLY A 778 3.26 8.51 -8.19
N ASP A 779 2.59 9.63 -8.41
CA ASP A 779 2.64 10.80 -7.55
C ASP A 779 1.20 11.22 -7.21
N PRO A 780 0.59 10.63 -6.17
CA PRO A 780 -0.78 10.93 -5.84
C PRO A 780 -0.95 12.30 -5.18
N SER A 781 0.13 13.06 -4.92
CA SER A 781 0.03 14.48 -4.57
C SER A 781 -0.38 15.34 -5.78
N LEU A 782 -0.05 14.86 -6.98
CA LEU A 782 -0.47 15.37 -8.28
C LEU A 782 -1.65 14.56 -8.88
N GLY A 783 -2.24 13.64 -8.11
CA GLY A 783 -3.33 12.76 -8.57
C GLY A 783 -2.88 11.56 -9.43
N ILE A 784 -1.58 11.39 -9.68
CA ILE A 784 -1.03 10.36 -10.58
C ILE A 784 -0.98 8.99 -9.86
N PRO A 785 -1.72 7.97 -10.34
CA PRO A 785 -1.77 6.66 -9.69
C PRO A 785 -0.52 5.80 -9.97
N ARG A 786 -0.32 4.73 -9.16
CA ARG A 786 0.62 3.66 -9.50
C ARG A 786 0.11 2.86 -10.70
N ALA A 787 0.95 2.63 -11.71
CA ALA A 787 0.55 1.99 -12.96
C ALA A 787 1.57 0.96 -13.48
N ILE A 788 1.07 -0.02 -14.23
CA ILE A 788 1.87 -1.02 -14.95
C ILE A 788 1.70 -0.81 -16.45
N TYR A 789 2.81 -0.61 -17.16
CA TYR A 789 2.86 -0.33 -18.58
C TYR A 789 3.45 -1.53 -19.33
N GLN A 790 2.62 -2.19 -20.14
CA GLN A 790 2.99 -3.45 -20.81
C GLN A 790 3.96 -3.23 -21.96
N GLY A 791 5.03 -4.03 -22.00
CA GLY A 791 6.14 -3.91 -22.96
C GLY A 791 5.74 -3.80 -24.43
N THR A 792 4.77 -4.60 -24.90
CA THR A 792 4.30 -4.60 -26.30
C THR A 792 3.01 -3.79 -26.50
N VAL A 793 2.75 -2.81 -25.64
CA VAL A 793 1.62 -1.87 -25.78
C VAL A 793 2.13 -0.43 -25.71
N TRP A 794 2.92 -0.13 -24.67
CA TRP A 794 3.52 1.18 -24.45
C TRP A 794 4.74 1.40 -25.34
N ARG A 795 5.03 2.68 -25.60
CA ARG A 795 6.02 3.15 -26.57
C ARG A 795 7.10 3.98 -25.88
N ASP A 796 8.31 3.98 -26.42
CA ASP A 796 9.39 4.80 -25.88
C ASP A 796 9.03 6.28 -26.00
N MET A 797 9.28 7.03 -24.94
CA MET A 797 9.07 8.49 -24.90
C MET A 797 9.82 9.26 -26.00
N MET A 798 10.91 8.73 -26.58
CA MET A 798 11.55 9.35 -27.76
C MET A 798 10.77 9.14 -29.09
N SER A 799 9.59 8.51 -29.11
CA SER A 799 8.91 8.10 -30.35
C SER A 799 7.76 8.98 -30.84
N TYR A 800 7.27 9.92 -30.02
CA TYR A 800 6.01 10.68 -30.25
C TYR A 800 4.74 9.83 -30.49
N CYS A 801 4.80 8.50 -30.32
CA CYS A 801 3.62 7.63 -30.42
C CYS A 801 2.63 7.86 -29.26
N ASN A 802 1.45 7.22 -29.32
CA ASN A 802 0.56 7.14 -28.17
C ASN A 802 1.03 6.11 -27.12
N ASN A 803 0.68 6.35 -25.85
CA ASN A 803 1.07 5.56 -24.65
C ASN A 803 2.59 5.58 -24.40
N GLN A 804 3.15 6.74 -24.04
CA GLN A 804 4.60 6.90 -23.90
C GLN A 804 5.11 6.59 -22.48
N TRP A 805 6.22 5.86 -22.40
CA TRP A 805 7.02 5.67 -21.19
C TRP A 805 8.50 5.44 -21.57
N ILE A 806 9.42 5.37 -20.60
CA ILE A 806 10.83 5.07 -20.89
C ILE A 806 11.04 3.58 -21.20
N SER A 807 11.72 3.25 -22.29
CA SER A 807 12.14 1.86 -22.60
C SER A 807 13.36 1.43 -21.77
N ASP A 808 13.56 0.11 -21.66
CA ASP A 808 14.74 -0.45 -21.01
C ASP A 808 16.06 -0.05 -21.73
N TYR A 809 16.00 0.11 -23.05
CA TYR A 809 17.08 0.60 -23.90
C TYR A 809 17.37 2.10 -23.69
N THR A 810 16.36 2.97 -23.72
CA THR A 810 16.54 4.41 -23.46
C THR A 810 16.96 4.69 -22.01
N TYR A 811 16.44 3.93 -21.04
CA TYR A 811 16.86 3.98 -19.63
C TYR A 811 18.36 3.67 -19.49
N GLN A 812 18.84 2.57 -20.09
CA GLN A 812 20.26 2.23 -20.10
C GLN A 812 21.09 3.27 -20.87
N GLY A 813 20.58 3.80 -21.97
CA GLY A 813 21.22 4.84 -22.79
C GLY A 813 21.48 6.13 -22.00
N ILE A 814 20.45 6.66 -21.33
CA ILE A 814 20.55 7.88 -20.49
C ILE A 814 21.53 7.64 -19.32
N TYR A 815 21.46 6.48 -18.65
CA TYR A 815 22.42 6.15 -17.59
C TYR A 815 23.86 6.13 -18.12
N ASN A 816 24.10 5.45 -19.24
CA ASN A 816 25.43 5.36 -19.86
C ASN A 816 25.95 6.75 -20.28
N TYR A 817 25.10 7.61 -20.83
CA TYR A 817 25.46 8.98 -21.18
C TYR A 817 25.89 9.78 -19.95
N MET A 818 25.13 9.72 -18.85
CA MET A 818 25.45 10.45 -17.62
C MET A 818 26.73 9.94 -16.93
N GLN A 819 27.04 8.64 -17.01
CA GLN A 819 28.29 8.09 -16.47
C GLN A 819 29.50 8.39 -17.36
N ALA A 820 29.34 8.39 -18.69
CA ALA A 820 30.42 8.73 -19.62
C ALA A 820 30.80 10.22 -19.56
N ASN A 821 29.82 11.11 -19.43
CA ASN A 821 30.02 12.54 -19.25
C ASN A 821 30.28 12.86 -17.77
N SER A 822 31.46 12.49 -17.27
CA SER A 822 31.79 12.59 -15.84
C SER A 822 31.85 14.02 -15.28
N SER A 823 31.70 15.05 -16.10
CA SER A 823 31.36 16.42 -15.67
C SER A 823 29.95 16.55 -15.07
N LEU A 824 29.12 15.51 -15.16
CA LEU A 824 27.81 15.39 -14.50
C LEU A 824 27.87 14.59 -13.18
N THR A 825 28.97 13.88 -12.92
CA THR A 825 29.14 13.03 -11.71
C THR A 825 30.22 13.55 -10.77
N ALA A 826 31.30 14.14 -11.29
CA ALA A 826 32.27 14.89 -10.51
C ALA A 826 31.78 16.31 -10.18
N ALA A 827 32.48 16.99 -9.27
CA ALA A 827 32.26 18.41 -8.97
C ALA A 827 32.81 19.31 -10.11
N ALA A 828 32.18 19.25 -11.29
CA ALA A 828 32.39 20.23 -12.34
C ALA A 828 32.01 21.63 -11.82
N GLN A 829 32.77 22.64 -12.24
CA GLN A 829 32.41 24.03 -11.94
C GLN A 829 31.07 24.34 -12.60
N ASP A 830 30.09 24.81 -11.83
CA ASP A 830 28.80 25.27 -12.37
C ASP A 830 28.95 26.52 -13.24
N PHE A 831 30.07 27.24 -13.10
CA PHE A 831 30.43 28.42 -13.88
C PHE A 831 31.79 28.25 -14.60
N VAL A 832 31.88 28.77 -15.82
CA VAL A 832 33.09 28.84 -16.65
C VAL A 832 33.51 30.30 -16.75
N ALA A 833 34.79 30.59 -16.51
CA ALA A 833 35.31 31.96 -16.60
C ALA A 833 35.08 32.56 -17.99
N GLN A 834 34.48 33.75 -18.05
CA GLN A 834 34.41 34.54 -19.28
C GLN A 834 35.78 35.12 -19.63
N VAL A 835 36.08 35.16 -20.93
CA VAL A 835 37.23 35.89 -21.47
C VAL A 835 36.79 37.34 -21.71
N SER A 836 37.59 38.31 -21.28
CA SER A 836 37.39 39.73 -21.63
C SER A 836 37.98 40.03 -23.00
N GLY A 837 37.33 40.88 -23.79
CA GLY A 837 37.78 41.28 -25.11
C GLY A 837 36.79 42.22 -25.80
N ASP A 838 36.78 42.21 -27.13
CA ASP A 838 35.79 42.87 -27.98
C ASP A 838 35.33 41.85 -29.01
N PHE A 839 34.14 41.29 -28.82
CA PHE A 839 33.64 40.14 -29.57
C PHE A 839 32.28 40.44 -30.20
N LEU A 840 31.96 39.72 -31.28
CA LEU A 840 30.59 39.53 -31.75
C LEU A 840 30.14 38.12 -31.37
N ASP A 841 29.04 38.03 -30.62
CA ASP A 841 28.25 36.83 -30.37
C ASP A 841 27.16 36.76 -31.46
N ILE A 842 27.24 35.74 -32.33
CA ILE A 842 26.49 35.65 -33.59
C ILE A 842 25.82 34.30 -33.68
N GLN A 843 24.48 34.31 -33.73
CA GLN A 843 23.66 33.09 -33.67
C GLN A 843 22.52 33.10 -34.70
N GLY A 844 22.14 31.92 -35.16
CA GLY A 844 21.03 31.73 -36.08
C GLY A 844 21.04 30.39 -36.80
N THR A 845 20.38 30.34 -37.95
CA THR A 845 20.18 29.11 -38.74
C THR A 845 20.49 29.30 -40.21
N ILE A 846 21.09 28.28 -40.83
CA ILE A 846 21.21 28.06 -42.27
C ILE A 846 20.15 27.04 -42.68
N ILE A 847 19.36 27.32 -43.72
CA ILE A 847 18.41 26.37 -44.30
C ILE A 847 19.05 25.80 -45.56
N ALA A 848 19.49 24.55 -45.49
CA ALA A 848 20.26 23.89 -46.54
C ALA A 848 19.45 23.77 -47.84
N ASP A 849 18.16 23.39 -47.75
CA ASP A 849 17.27 23.17 -48.89
C ASP A 849 17.05 24.42 -49.76
N THR A 850 17.05 25.61 -49.14
CA THR A 850 16.76 26.87 -49.81
C THR A 850 18.01 27.69 -50.12
N ASN A 851 19.18 27.28 -49.63
CA ASN A 851 20.44 28.03 -49.69
C ASN A 851 20.32 29.43 -49.06
N THR A 852 19.61 29.54 -47.94
CA THR A 852 19.45 30.79 -47.17
C THR A 852 19.99 30.65 -45.76
N ALA A 853 20.19 31.78 -45.09
CA ALA A 853 20.45 31.80 -43.65
C ALA A 853 19.72 32.99 -42.99
N SER A 854 19.57 32.90 -41.68
CA SER A 854 18.98 33.92 -40.82
C SER A 854 19.94 34.19 -39.66
N ILE A 855 20.34 35.44 -39.46
CA ILE A 855 21.08 35.88 -38.28
C ILE A 855 20.04 36.34 -37.26
N GLN A 856 19.78 35.54 -36.24
CA GLN A 856 18.68 35.72 -35.29
C GLN A 856 19.11 36.45 -34.01
N ARG A 857 20.41 36.44 -33.69
CA ARG A 857 21.02 37.31 -32.68
C ARG A 857 22.42 37.72 -33.14
N LEU A 858 22.68 39.02 -33.09
CA LEU A 858 23.99 39.63 -33.32
C LEU A 858 24.21 40.64 -32.19
N ARG A 859 25.20 40.39 -31.33
CA ARG A 859 25.55 41.30 -30.23
C ARG A 859 27.04 41.45 -30.07
N ARG A 860 27.50 42.70 -29.99
CA ARG A 860 28.84 43.04 -29.54
C ARG A 860 28.93 42.95 -28.02
N VAL A 861 29.94 42.25 -27.50
CA VAL A 861 30.09 41.95 -26.07
C VAL A 861 31.53 42.13 -25.60
N SER A 862 31.69 42.68 -24.39
CA SER A 862 33.00 42.94 -23.76
C SER A 862 33.58 41.74 -23.01
N SER A 863 32.75 40.73 -22.72
CA SER A 863 33.16 39.45 -22.16
C SER A 863 32.21 38.33 -22.58
N ALA A 864 32.74 37.12 -22.76
CA ALA A 864 31.96 35.94 -23.12
C ALA A 864 32.70 34.63 -22.78
N THR A 865 31.96 33.54 -22.62
CA THR A 865 32.51 32.19 -22.79
C THR A 865 32.61 31.90 -24.29
N ILE A 866 33.82 31.67 -24.81
CA ILE A 866 34.07 31.47 -26.24
C ILE A 866 33.92 29.97 -26.58
N PRO A 867 32.95 29.56 -27.43
CA PRO A 867 32.83 28.17 -27.86
C PRO A 867 33.96 27.80 -28.85
N PRO A 868 34.34 26.51 -28.98
CA PRO A 868 35.34 26.08 -29.94
C PRO A 868 34.91 26.33 -31.40
N LEU A 869 35.60 27.23 -32.09
CA LEU A 869 35.42 27.47 -33.53
C LEU A 869 36.00 26.28 -34.34
N VAL A 870 35.16 25.30 -34.69
CA VAL A 870 35.54 24.14 -35.52
C VAL A 870 35.40 24.49 -37.00
N PRO A 871 36.49 24.60 -37.79
CA PRO A 871 36.42 24.99 -39.20
C PRO A 871 35.55 24.06 -40.05
N GLY A 872 34.76 24.62 -40.96
CA GLY A 872 33.77 23.88 -41.76
C GLY A 872 33.40 24.56 -43.07
N PRO A 873 32.31 24.12 -43.74
CA PRO A 873 31.94 24.56 -45.08
C PRO A 873 31.33 25.97 -45.16
N TYR A 874 31.12 26.64 -44.02
CA TYR A 874 30.59 28.00 -43.94
C TYR A 874 31.58 28.93 -43.22
N ALA A 875 31.43 30.24 -43.39
CA ALA A 875 32.21 31.23 -42.69
C ALA A 875 31.39 32.48 -42.32
N ILE A 876 31.68 33.04 -41.15
CA ILE A 876 31.30 34.39 -40.74
C ILE A 876 32.36 35.33 -41.31
N ARG A 877 31.97 36.29 -42.13
CA ARG A 877 32.87 37.30 -42.70
C ARG A 877 32.47 38.70 -42.25
N LEU A 878 33.46 39.45 -41.78
CA LEU A 878 33.30 40.84 -41.35
C LEU A 878 33.76 41.78 -42.47
N PHE A 879 32.99 42.82 -42.74
CA PHE A 879 33.24 43.80 -43.80
C PHE A 879 33.14 45.23 -43.29
N ASP A 880 33.90 46.15 -43.90
CA ASP A 880 33.78 47.59 -43.68
C ASP A 880 32.64 48.24 -44.51
N ALA A 881 32.49 49.56 -44.38
CA ALA A 881 31.52 50.34 -45.17
C ALA A 881 31.76 50.31 -46.69
N GLY A 882 32.98 50.04 -47.13
CA GLY A 882 33.37 49.91 -48.54
C GLY A 882 33.21 48.49 -49.11
N SER A 883 32.70 47.53 -48.31
CA SER A 883 32.71 46.09 -48.62
C SER A 883 34.12 45.47 -48.76
N THR A 884 35.14 46.05 -48.12
CA THR A 884 36.43 45.37 -47.90
C THR A 884 36.25 44.29 -46.82
N GLN A 885 36.74 43.07 -47.07
CA GLN A 885 36.69 42.00 -46.07
C GLN A 885 37.78 42.23 -45.01
N LEU A 886 37.36 42.41 -43.75
CA LEU A 886 38.24 42.63 -42.59
C LEU A 886 38.67 41.31 -41.93
N ALA A 887 37.76 40.33 -41.85
CA ALA A 887 38.03 39.02 -41.26
C ALA A 887 37.14 37.92 -41.85
N SER A 888 37.53 36.65 -41.66
CA SER A 888 36.78 35.46 -42.07
C SER A 888 37.01 34.31 -41.09
N TYR A 889 35.96 33.84 -40.43
CA TYR A 889 35.97 32.77 -39.44
C TYR A 889 35.19 31.57 -39.99
N ALA A 890 35.89 30.51 -40.41
CA ALA A 890 35.26 29.29 -40.91
C ALA A 890 34.67 28.47 -39.75
N PHE A 891 33.47 27.93 -39.93
CA PHE A 891 32.75 27.17 -38.90
C PHE A 891 31.96 25.98 -39.48
N THR A 892 31.69 24.99 -38.64
CA THR A 892 30.76 23.89 -38.88
C THR A 892 29.49 24.13 -38.07
N PRO A 893 28.30 24.24 -38.70
CA PRO A 893 27.02 24.31 -38.00
C PRO A 893 26.57 22.92 -37.51
N GLU A 894 25.74 22.92 -36.47
CA GLU A 894 25.12 21.73 -35.88
C GLU A 894 23.74 21.46 -36.52
N ALA A 895 23.36 20.20 -36.73
CA ALA A 895 22.03 19.88 -37.27
C ALA A 895 20.95 20.01 -36.18
N SER A 896 19.71 20.27 -36.58
CA SER A 896 18.56 20.10 -35.68
C SER A 896 18.08 18.65 -35.66
N ASP A 897 17.81 18.11 -34.47
CA ASP A 897 17.19 16.78 -34.31
C ASP A 897 15.77 16.72 -34.92
N GLU A 898 15.00 17.79 -34.79
CA GLU A 898 13.63 17.94 -35.30
C GLU A 898 13.53 18.31 -36.80
N ILE A 899 14.50 19.08 -37.33
CA ILE A 899 14.42 19.66 -38.68
C ILE A 899 15.75 19.48 -39.41
N HIS A 900 15.93 18.32 -40.04
CA HIS A 900 17.18 17.86 -40.68
C HIS A 900 17.88 18.87 -41.63
N SER A 901 17.13 19.72 -42.36
CA SER A 901 17.72 20.73 -43.26
C SER A 901 17.98 22.10 -42.62
N LEU A 902 17.66 22.25 -41.32
CA LEU A 902 17.96 23.41 -40.49
C LEU A 902 19.27 23.18 -39.74
N LEU A 903 20.31 23.94 -40.11
CA LEU A 903 21.65 23.86 -39.54
C LEU A 903 21.91 25.10 -38.68
N TYR A 904 22.13 24.93 -37.39
CA TYR A 904 22.33 26.00 -36.43
C TYR A 904 23.79 26.43 -36.31
N PHE A 905 24.01 27.71 -36.06
CA PHE A 905 25.31 28.22 -35.65
C PHE A 905 25.17 29.09 -34.40
N ASP A 906 26.05 28.85 -33.43
CA ASP A 906 26.43 29.80 -32.39
C ASP A 906 27.95 29.97 -32.42
N GLN A 907 28.43 31.19 -32.64
CA GLN A 907 29.85 31.51 -32.68
C GLN A 907 30.13 32.82 -31.95
N VAL A 908 31.23 32.86 -31.19
CA VAL A 908 31.79 34.10 -30.65
C VAL A 908 33.11 34.38 -31.37
N VAL A 909 33.17 35.48 -32.11
CA VAL A 909 34.33 35.87 -32.93
C VAL A 909 34.86 37.24 -32.50
N ASN A 910 36.15 37.50 -32.70
CA ASN A 910 36.71 38.82 -32.41
C ASN A 910 36.05 39.88 -33.29
N PHE A 911 35.62 40.99 -32.69
CA PHE A 911 35.22 42.18 -33.44
C PHE A 911 36.45 42.83 -34.07
N VAL A 912 36.34 43.28 -35.31
CA VAL A 912 37.39 44.08 -35.97
C VAL A 912 36.90 45.51 -36.11
N ALA A 913 37.67 46.46 -35.59
CA ALA A 913 37.36 47.88 -35.67
C ALA A 913 37.11 48.31 -37.14
N GLY A 914 36.03 49.06 -37.36
CA GLY A 914 35.58 49.43 -38.70
C GLY A 914 34.60 48.45 -39.36
N THR A 915 34.26 47.32 -38.71
CA THR A 915 33.19 46.45 -39.20
C THR A 915 31.85 47.19 -39.25
N ARG A 916 31.19 47.13 -40.41
CA ARG A 916 29.85 47.66 -40.69
C ARG A 916 28.89 46.63 -41.26
N GLN A 917 29.37 45.42 -41.56
CA GLN A 917 28.52 44.35 -42.05
C GLN A 917 29.09 42.96 -41.71
N VAL A 918 28.20 42.05 -41.31
CA VAL A 918 28.45 40.63 -41.08
C VAL A 918 27.77 39.84 -42.20
N ARG A 919 28.48 38.90 -42.84
CA ARG A 919 27.91 37.99 -43.83
C ARG A 919 28.12 36.53 -43.42
N ILE A 920 27.07 35.72 -43.52
CA ILE A 920 27.19 34.26 -43.50
C ILE A 920 27.43 33.80 -44.93
N VAL A 921 28.56 33.12 -45.18
CA VAL A 921 29.03 32.77 -46.53
C VAL A 921 29.33 31.28 -46.62
N ARG A 922 28.87 30.61 -47.67
CA ARG A 922 29.29 29.25 -48.01
C ARG A 922 30.64 29.28 -48.71
N LEU A 923 31.56 28.42 -48.30
CA LEU A 923 32.95 28.45 -48.80
C LEU A 923 33.15 27.74 -50.14
N GLY A 924 32.29 26.78 -50.50
CA GLY A 924 32.42 26.00 -51.74
C GLY A 924 32.13 26.76 -53.04
N ASP A 925 31.25 27.77 -52.96
CA ASP A 925 30.80 28.60 -54.09
C ASP A 925 31.00 30.11 -53.83
N GLY A 926 31.29 30.52 -52.59
CA GLY A 926 31.39 31.92 -52.17
C GLY A 926 30.02 32.59 -51.95
N GLN A 927 28.91 31.84 -51.97
CA GLN A 927 27.56 32.40 -51.87
C GLN A 927 27.34 33.05 -50.50
N THR A 928 26.90 34.31 -50.48
CA THR A 928 26.38 34.96 -49.27
C THR A 928 24.94 34.50 -49.03
N LEU A 929 24.68 33.93 -47.85
CA LEU A 929 23.41 33.32 -47.46
C LEU A 929 22.57 34.23 -46.54
N ALA A 930 23.25 35.05 -45.74
CA ALA A 930 22.66 36.08 -44.89
C ALA A 930 23.60 37.29 -44.78
N THR A 931 23.04 38.46 -44.50
CA THR A 931 23.77 39.71 -44.25
C THR A 931 23.08 40.48 -43.13
N ALA A 932 23.84 40.94 -42.14
CA ALA A 932 23.40 41.89 -41.12
C ALA A 932 24.34 43.09 -41.12
N ASN A 933 23.79 44.30 -40.95
CA ASN A 933 24.58 45.53 -40.86
C ASN A 933 24.93 45.83 -39.40
N ILE A 934 25.98 46.62 -39.19
CA ILE A 934 26.37 47.16 -37.88
C ILE A 934 26.35 48.68 -38.00
N SER A 935 25.54 49.32 -37.16
CA SER A 935 25.40 50.77 -36.99
C SER A 935 26.74 51.48 -36.75
N PRO A 936 26.90 52.74 -37.21
CA PRO A 936 28.12 53.51 -36.95
C PRO A 936 28.45 53.69 -35.47
N ASN A 937 27.46 54.06 -34.67
CA ASN A 937 27.55 54.32 -33.23
C ASN A 937 26.98 53.16 -32.40
N ALA A 938 27.01 53.29 -31.08
CA ALA A 938 26.43 52.33 -30.14
C ALA A 938 25.42 53.05 -29.23
N PRO A 939 24.35 52.37 -28.79
CA PRO A 939 23.32 53.00 -27.95
C PRO A 939 23.87 53.39 -26.57
N VAL A 940 23.34 54.48 -26.03
CA VAL A 940 23.67 54.96 -24.68
C VAL A 940 22.48 54.70 -23.76
N VAL A 941 22.74 54.18 -22.55
CA VAL A 941 21.74 53.96 -21.49
C VAL A 941 22.15 54.73 -20.24
N SER A 942 21.17 55.29 -19.52
CA SER A 942 21.37 56.04 -18.27
C SER A 942 20.10 56.03 -17.41
N ASN A 943 20.17 56.62 -16.20
CA ASN A 943 19.01 56.85 -15.32
C ASN A 943 18.19 55.59 -14.97
N VAL A 944 18.84 54.42 -14.88
CA VAL A 944 18.20 53.14 -14.55
C VAL A 944 17.74 53.18 -13.09
N ALA A 945 16.42 53.25 -12.85
CA ALA A 945 15.85 53.45 -11.53
C ALA A 945 14.50 52.76 -11.33
N LEU A 946 14.32 52.15 -10.16
CA LEU A 946 13.02 51.64 -9.69
C LEU A 946 12.10 52.79 -9.30
N GLN A 947 10.86 52.74 -9.78
CA GLN A 947 9.85 53.78 -9.56
C GLN A 947 8.94 53.42 -8.38
N GLY A 948 9.00 54.22 -7.32
CA GLY A 948 8.11 54.09 -6.15
C GLY A 948 8.22 52.78 -5.35
N ALA A 949 9.29 51.99 -5.56
CA ALA A 949 9.45 50.68 -4.93
C ALA A 949 9.60 50.77 -3.39
N PRO A 950 9.07 49.79 -2.62
CA PRO A 950 9.28 49.72 -1.18
C PRO A 950 10.74 49.44 -0.82
N ASN A 951 11.12 49.69 0.43
CA ASN A 951 12.43 49.33 0.98
C ASN A 951 12.24 48.45 2.24
N PRO A 952 12.64 47.16 2.23
CA PRO A 952 13.25 46.45 1.11
C PRO A 952 12.27 46.21 -0.05
N VAL A 953 12.83 46.05 -1.26
CA VAL A 953 12.08 45.85 -2.51
C VAL A 953 11.38 44.49 -2.51
N THR A 954 10.08 44.48 -2.82
CA THR A 954 9.23 43.28 -2.89
C THR A 954 7.99 43.53 -3.78
N GLY A 955 7.32 42.46 -4.21
CA GLY A 955 6.15 42.51 -5.10
C GLY A 955 6.49 42.90 -6.53
N THR A 956 5.48 43.34 -7.29
CA THR A 956 5.66 43.88 -8.64
C THR A 956 6.14 45.34 -8.58
N VAL A 957 7.22 45.67 -9.29
CA VAL A 957 7.79 47.02 -9.36
C VAL A 957 8.04 47.45 -10.80
N THR A 958 8.04 48.76 -11.05
CA THR A 958 8.39 49.33 -12.36
C THR A 958 9.85 49.77 -12.36
N LEU A 959 10.62 49.29 -13.34
CA LEU A 959 11.94 49.80 -13.69
C LEU A 959 11.80 50.76 -14.88
N SER A 960 12.50 51.90 -14.86
CA SER A 960 12.60 52.80 -16.01
C SER A 960 14.03 53.28 -16.22
N TRP A 961 14.34 53.68 -17.45
CA TRP A 961 15.65 54.20 -17.85
C TRP A 961 15.53 55.30 -18.90
N SER A 962 16.65 55.94 -19.23
CA SER A 962 16.79 56.80 -20.40
C SER A 962 17.71 56.10 -21.39
N ALA A 963 17.34 56.09 -22.66
CA ALA A 963 18.16 55.54 -23.74
C ALA A 963 18.11 56.42 -24.98
N SER A 964 19.19 56.40 -25.75
CA SER A 964 19.31 57.13 -27.01
C SER A 964 20.28 56.42 -27.94
N ASP A 965 19.94 56.35 -29.22
CA ASP A 965 20.88 56.05 -30.29
C ASP A 965 21.25 57.32 -31.08
N ALA A 966 22.44 57.35 -31.68
CA ALA A 966 22.96 58.52 -32.40
C ALA A 966 22.69 58.48 -33.92
N ASP A 967 22.51 57.30 -34.51
CA ASP A 967 22.17 57.12 -35.92
C ASP A 967 20.64 56.98 -36.12
N GLY A 968 19.91 56.67 -35.03
CA GLY A 968 18.45 56.62 -34.96
C GLY A 968 17.88 55.20 -34.97
N ASP A 969 18.71 54.19 -34.73
CA ASP A 969 18.33 52.78 -34.81
C ASP A 969 17.34 52.35 -33.70
N ALA A 970 16.51 51.36 -34.01
CA ALA A 970 15.47 50.87 -33.11
C ALA A 970 16.06 50.02 -31.98
N LEU A 971 15.88 50.46 -30.73
CA LEU A 971 16.49 49.82 -29.57
C LEU A 971 15.58 48.76 -28.93
N THR A 972 16.19 47.63 -28.58
CA THR A 972 15.62 46.60 -27.69
C THR A 972 16.43 46.52 -26.40
N PHE A 973 15.80 46.14 -25.29
CA PHE A 973 16.43 46.12 -23.97
C PHE A 973 16.26 44.77 -23.26
N ASP A 974 17.37 44.18 -22.82
CA ASP A 974 17.34 43.10 -21.84
C ASP A 974 17.50 43.69 -20.44
N VAL A 975 16.78 43.11 -19.47
CA VAL A 975 16.90 43.47 -18.05
C VAL A 975 17.40 42.25 -17.27
N LEU A 976 18.47 42.46 -16.51
CA LEU A 976 19.10 41.44 -15.67
C LEU A 976 19.09 41.87 -14.20
N TYR A 977 18.90 40.91 -13.30
CA TYR A 977 18.93 41.10 -11.86
C TYR A 977 20.15 40.42 -11.24
N SER A 978 20.86 41.13 -10.35
CA SER A 978 21.89 40.59 -9.47
C SER A 978 21.46 40.74 -8.02
N ARG A 979 21.62 39.68 -7.21
CA ARG A 979 21.37 39.69 -5.75
C ARG A 979 22.62 39.87 -4.89
N ASN A 980 23.79 39.94 -5.52
CA ASN A 980 25.11 39.91 -4.89
C ASN A 980 25.98 41.10 -5.35
N GLY A 981 25.37 42.29 -5.46
CA GLY A 981 26.06 43.54 -5.75
C GLY A 981 26.72 43.59 -7.13
N GLY A 982 26.19 42.84 -8.11
CA GLY A 982 26.72 42.79 -9.48
C GLY A 982 27.74 41.68 -9.73
N THR A 983 27.95 40.75 -8.80
CA THR A 983 28.93 39.64 -8.96
C THR A 983 28.43 38.57 -9.94
N SER A 984 27.14 38.25 -9.92
CA SER A 984 26.47 37.45 -10.95
C SER A 984 25.06 37.98 -11.22
N PHE A 985 24.55 37.70 -12.42
CA PHE A 985 23.27 38.20 -12.92
C PHE A 985 22.43 37.05 -13.49
N GLN A 986 21.10 37.16 -13.38
CA GLN A 986 20.13 36.36 -14.14
C GLN A 986 19.25 37.28 -14.98
N ARG A 987 18.86 36.87 -16.20
CA ARG A 987 17.92 37.67 -17.02
C ARG A 987 16.51 37.57 -16.41
N VAL A 988 15.76 38.68 -16.43
CA VAL A 988 14.37 38.74 -15.93
C VAL A 988 13.39 39.28 -16.98
N ARG A 989 13.86 40.18 -17.86
CA ARG A 989 13.14 40.57 -19.09
C ARG A 989 14.08 40.53 -20.29
N SER A 990 13.51 40.26 -21.46
CA SER A 990 14.21 40.04 -22.72
C SER A 990 13.49 40.81 -23.84
N SER A 991 14.25 41.35 -24.80
CA SER A 991 13.73 42.03 -26.00
C SER A 991 12.75 43.19 -25.75
N VAL A 992 12.81 43.87 -24.60
CA VAL A 992 11.85 44.92 -24.22
C VAL A 992 11.89 46.08 -25.21
N SER A 993 10.73 46.56 -25.64
CA SER A 993 10.60 47.55 -26.72
C SER A 993 10.49 49.02 -26.25
N GLY A 994 10.19 49.25 -24.96
CA GLY A 994 10.08 50.59 -24.36
C GLY A 994 11.13 50.86 -23.29
N THR A 995 11.25 52.12 -22.85
CA THR A 995 12.22 52.56 -21.83
C THR A 995 11.77 52.35 -20.38
N SER A 996 10.77 51.51 -20.16
CA SER A 996 10.33 51.05 -18.83
C SER A 996 9.69 49.67 -18.91
N THR A 997 9.76 48.91 -17.83
CA THR A 997 9.13 47.57 -17.75
C THR A 997 8.74 47.21 -16.33
N THR A 998 7.77 46.30 -16.19
CA THR A 998 7.37 45.72 -14.91
C THR A 998 8.17 44.45 -14.61
N ILE A 999 8.57 44.31 -13.35
CA ILE A 999 9.34 43.18 -12.83
C ILE A 999 8.60 42.64 -11.60
N ASP A 1000 8.25 41.35 -11.61
CA ASP A 1000 7.84 40.66 -10.39
C ASP A 1000 9.09 40.26 -9.60
N THR A 1001 9.17 40.67 -8.34
CA THR A 1001 10.30 40.37 -7.45
C THR A 1001 10.00 39.28 -6.42
N THR A 1002 8.81 38.65 -6.48
CA THR A 1002 8.44 37.54 -5.59
C THR A 1002 9.30 36.29 -5.82
N THR A 1003 9.69 36.03 -7.07
CA THR A 1003 10.58 34.93 -7.49
C THR A 1003 12.07 35.33 -7.56
N LEU A 1004 12.43 36.52 -7.07
CA LEU A 1004 13.81 37.01 -7.08
C LEU A 1004 14.46 36.95 -5.69
N GLY A 1005 15.66 36.36 -5.63
CA GLY A 1005 16.41 36.19 -4.39
C GLY A 1005 16.79 37.51 -3.71
N GLY A 1006 16.45 37.64 -2.43
CA GLY A 1006 16.90 38.71 -1.54
C GLY A 1006 18.42 38.82 -1.39
N GLY A 1007 18.87 40.02 -1.04
CA GLY A 1007 20.28 40.40 -0.98
C GLY A 1007 20.51 41.85 -1.41
N THR A 1008 21.73 42.15 -1.86
CA THR A 1008 22.10 43.46 -2.43
C THR A 1008 21.75 43.46 -3.92
N GLY A 1009 20.57 43.98 -4.22
CA GLY A 1009 19.98 44.06 -5.54
C GLY A 1009 20.67 45.09 -6.44
N ILE A 1010 20.96 44.70 -7.68
CA ILE A 1010 21.25 45.60 -8.82
C ILE A 1010 20.42 45.15 -10.01
N LEU A 1011 19.82 46.10 -10.73
CA LEU A 1011 19.17 45.86 -12.01
C LEU A 1011 20.01 46.47 -13.13
N ARG A 1012 20.45 45.65 -14.09
CA ARG A 1012 21.18 46.05 -15.28
C ARG A 1012 20.22 46.12 -16.47
N VAL A 1013 20.29 47.20 -17.23
CA VAL A 1013 19.63 47.33 -18.53
C VAL A 1013 20.71 47.29 -19.61
N VAL A 1014 20.55 46.38 -20.59
CA VAL A 1014 21.43 46.28 -21.77
C VAL A 1014 20.61 46.61 -23.00
N ALA A 1015 20.91 47.74 -23.65
CA ALA A 1015 20.36 48.13 -24.94
C ALA A 1015 21.11 47.44 -26.09
N ASN A 1016 20.39 47.14 -27.16
CA ASN A 1016 20.92 46.65 -28.43
C ASN A 1016 20.17 47.29 -29.60
N ASP A 1017 20.93 47.71 -30.61
CA ASP A 1017 20.50 48.38 -31.85
C ASP A 1017 20.45 47.42 -33.07
N GLY A 1018 20.53 46.11 -32.81
CA GLY A 1018 20.72 45.07 -33.82
C GLY A 1018 22.17 44.57 -33.96
N ALA A 1019 23.17 45.27 -33.39
CA ALA A 1019 24.55 44.78 -33.37
C ALA A 1019 25.42 45.28 -32.20
N ASN A 1020 25.54 46.59 -31.98
CA ASN A 1020 26.26 47.13 -30.84
C ASN A 1020 25.43 46.97 -29.55
N THR A 1021 26.08 47.20 -28.40
CA THR A 1021 25.40 47.20 -27.11
C THR A 1021 25.85 48.38 -26.26
N GLY A 1022 24.97 48.81 -25.36
CA GLY A 1022 25.26 49.77 -24.31
C GLY A 1022 24.50 49.41 -23.06
N GLN A 1023 25.08 49.63 -21.88
CA GLN A 1023 24.46 49.18 -20.63
C GLN A 1023 24.59 50.20 -19.51
N ALA A 1024 23.65 50.17 -18.58
CA ALA A 1024 23.72 50.89 -17.31
C ALA A 1024 23.08 50.07 -16.18
N ASP A 1025 23.57 50.30 -14.97
CA ASP A 1025 23.12 49.64 -13.75
C ASP A 1025 22.32 50.60 -12.88
N SER A 1026 21.35 50.06 -12.12
CA SER A 1026 20.70 50.80 -11.04
C SER A 1026 21.68 51.09 -9.91
N ALA A 1027 21.36 52.09 -9.08
CA ALA A 1027 21.92 52.15 -7.74
C ALA A 1027 21.63 50.82 -6.98
N PRO A 1028 22.55 50.33 -6.13
CA PRO A 1028 22.28 49.15 -5.30
C PRO A 1028 21.12 49.37 -4.33
N PHE A 1029 20.27 48.36 -4.16
CA PHE A 1029 19.10 48.40 -3.28
C PHE A 1029 18.98 47.11 -2.43
N ALA A 1030 18.22 47.16 -1.34
CA ALA A 1030 17.92 45.96 -0.56
C ALA A 1030 16.74 45.21 -1.19
N MET A 1031 16.96 43.98 -1.67
CA MET A 1031 15.88 43.09 -2.10
C MET A 1031 15.38 42.26 -0.91
N ALA A 1032 14.07 42.23 -0.70
CA ALA A 1032 13.47 41.57 0.45
C ALA A 1032 13.76 40.08 0.49
N ASN A 1033 14.10 39.59 1.69
CA ASN A 1033 14.27 38.17 1.92
C ASN A 1033 12.95 37.40 1.77
N LYS A 1034 13.04 36.14 1.34
CA LYS A 1034 11.91 35.27 1.00
C LYS A 1034 11.89 34.10 1.98
N LEU A 1035 10.72 33.51 2.17
CA LEU A 1035 10.60 32.24 2.89
C LEU A 1035 11.03 31.09 1.97
N PRO A 1036 11.62 30.00 2.49
CA PRO A 1036 11.74 28.77 1.73
C PRO A 1036 10.35 28.21 1.43
N MET A 1037 10.21 27.46 0.34
CA MET A 1037 8.95 26.89 -0.12
C MET A 1037 9.01 25.35 -0.04
N PRO A 1038 8.65 24.74 1.11
CA PRO A 1038 8.69 23.30 1.30
C PRO A 1038 7.58 22.57 0.55
N MET A 1039 7.92 21.42 -0.02
CA MET A 1039 7.06 20.52 -0.78
C MET A 1039 7.25 19.09 -0.26
N ILE A 1040 6.15 18.36 -0.11
CA ILE A 1040 6.14 16.91 0.16
C ILE A 1040 5.65 16.24 -1.13
N PHE A 1041 6.50 15.40 -1.73
CA PHE A 1041 6.19 14.67 -2.96
C PHE A 1041 5.55 13.31 -2.65
N ILE A 1042 6.05 12.62 -1.62
CA ILE A 1042 5.37 11.46 -1.04
C ILE A 1042 5.43 11.46 0.49
N PRO A 1043 4.42 10.89 1.16
CA PRO A 1043 3.15 10.42 0.59
C PRO A 1043 2.19 11.57 0.27
N HIS A 1044 1.01 11.23 -0.26
CA HIS A 1044 -0.07 12.18 -0.53
C HIS A 1044 -0.88 12.51 0.73
N ASP A 1045 -1.59 13.64 0.71
CA ASP A 1045 -2.55 14.01 1.74
C ASP A 1045 -3.74 13.03 1.79
N GLY A 1046 -4.07 12.56 2.98
CA GLY A 1046 -5.13 11.59 3.21
C GLY A 1046 -4.72 10.12 3.07
N LEU A 1047 -3.42 9.81 2.89
CA LEU A 1047 -2.95 8.42 2.81
C LEU A 1047 -3.40 7.61 4.03
N ARG A 1048 -4.06 6.48 3.78
CA ARG A 1048 -4.35 5.45 4.79
C ARG A 1048 -3.30 4.34 4.75
N ILE A 1049 -2.82 3.94 5.92
CA ILE A 1049 -1.94 2.77 6.11
C ILE A 1049 -2.38 1.99 7.36
N HIS A 1050 -1.94 0.74 7.45
CA HIS A 1050 -2.11 -0.11 8.62
C HIS A 1050 -0.92 0.07 9.58
N TYR A 1051 -1.11 -0.14 10.89
CA TYR A 1051 -0.02 -0.09 11.86
C TYR A 1051 1.13 -1.07 11.50
N GLY A 1052 2.39 -0.59 11.54
CA GLY A 1052 3.58 -1.36 11.15
C GLY A 1052 3.87 -1.39 9.63
N GLN A 1053 2.96 -0.90 8.78
CA GLN A 1053 3.20 -0.73 7.35
C GLN A 1053 4.29 0.32 7.10
N LEU A 1054 5.12 0.11 6.08
CA LEU A 1054 6.14 1.08 5.67
C LEU A 1054 5.50 2.33 5.07
N ILE A 1055 5.98 3.48 5.52
CA ILE A 1055 5.74 4.79 4.93
C ILE A 1055 7.08 5.44 4.56
N ASN A 1056 7.26 5.74 3.28
CA ASN A 1056 8.38 6.53 2.76
C ASN A 1056 7.95 7.98 2.59
N PHE A 1057 8.74 8.89 3.13
CA PHE A 1057 8.62 10.32 2.95
C PHE A 1057 9.69 10.81 1.96
N SER A 1058 9.32 11.73 1.07
CA SER A 1058 10.24 12.48 0.22
C SER A 1058 9.74 13.90 0.07
N GLY A 1059 10.64 14.87 0.22
CA GLY A 1059 10.33 16.29 0.18
C GLY A 1059 11.57 17.15 0.05
N ALA A 1060 11.39 18.38 -0.39
CA ALA A 1060 12.45 19.37 -0.55
C ALA A 1060 11.91 20.75 -0.21
N ALA A 1061 12.77 21.77 -0.17
CA ALA A 1061 12.30 23.15 -0.27
C ALA A 1061 13.16 23.94 -1.25
N MET A 1062 12.48 24.65 -2.15
CA MET A 1062 13.08 25.67 -3.01
C MET A 1062 13.21 26.97 -2.23
N ASP A 1063 14.27 27.74 -2.45
CA ASP A 1063 14.48 29.05 -1.84
C ASP A 1063 15.09 30.00 -2.89
N TRP A 1064 14.53 31.20 -3.07
CA TRP A 1064 15.00 32.09 -4.14
C TRP A 1064 16.40 32.68 -3.89
N GLN A 1065 16.97 32.52 -2.69
CA GLN A 1065 18.29 32.98 -2.31
C GLN A 1065 19.29 31.84 -2.33
N ASP A 1066 19.00 30.80 -1.55
CA ASP A 1066 19.92 29.69 -1.32
C ASP A 1066 19.75 28.58 -2.37
N GLY A 1067 18.73 28.72 -3.22
CA GLY A 1067 18.29 27.77 -4.24
C GLY A 1067 17.55 26.59 -3.62
N GLY A 1068 18.19 25.86 -2.71
CA GLY A 1068 17.59 24.72 -2.00
C GLY A 1068 17.94 24.62 -0.52
N VAL A 1069 16.96 24.19 0.29
CA VAL A 1069 17.18 23.78 1.68
C VAL A 1069 17.39 22.27 1.74
N THR A 1070 18.41 21.82 2.48
CA THR A 1070 18.86 20.43 2.53
C THR A 1070 19.20 19.94 3.94
N GLY A 1071 19.32 18.63 4.11
CA GLY A 1071 19.85 17.97 5.30
C GLY A 1071 19.11 18.35 6.59
N ALA A 1072 19.85 18.72 7.63
CA ALA A 1072 19.32 19.04 8.96
C ALA A 1072 18.34 20.24 8.98
N ASN A 1073 18.34 21.07 7.94
CA ASN A 1073 17.42 22.21 7.82
C ASN A 1073 16.04 21.83 7.26
N LEU A 1074 15.89 20.59 6.76
CA LEU A 1074 14.60 19.94 6.50
C LEU A 1074 14.26 19.03 7.68
N VAL A 1075 13.16 19.31 8.39
CA VAL A 1075 12.76 18.59 9.61
C VAL A 1075 11.36 18.02 9.46
N TRP A 1076 11.22 16.71 9.66
CA TRP A 1076 9.94 15.99 9.63
C TRP A 1076 9.42 15.74 11.04
N SER A 1077 8.13 15.94 11.26
CA SER A 1077 7.47 15.76 12.55
C SER A 1077 6.02 15.32 12.41
N SER A 1078 5.44 14.81 13.50
CA SER A 1078 4.03 14.46 13.62
C SER A 1078 3.46 14.93 14.96
N ASN A 1079 2.21 15.38 14.94
CA ASN A 1079 1.38 15.65 16.13
C ASN A 1079 1.32 14.49 17.15
N LEU A 1080 1.35 13.22 16.72
CA LEU A 1080 1.22 12.04 17.61
C LEU A 1080 2.56 11.39 17.95
N ASN A 1081 3.55 11.44 17.06
CA ASN A 1081 4.85 10.79 17.24
C ASN A 1081 5.97 11.76 17.68
N GLY A 1082 5.80 13.07 17.54
CA GLY A 1082 6.89 14.04 17.72
C GLY A 1082 7.82 14.07 16.49
N PRO A 1083 9.14 14.30 16.67
CA PRO A 1083 10.10 14.26 15.57
C PRO A 1083 10.13 12.90 14.86
N LEU A 1084 10.21 12.92 13.52
CA LEU A 1084 10.32 11.72 12.68
C LEU A 1084 11.70 11.57 12.04
N GLY A 1085 12.38 12.68 11.74
CA GLY A 1085 13.71 12.68 11.15
C GLY A 1085 14.06 14.01 10.48
N THR A 1086 15.17 14.03 9.75
CA THR A 1086 15.66 15.21 9.01
C THR A 1086 16.24 14.81 7.65
N GLY A 1087 16.25 15.74 6.70
CA GLY A 1087 16.71 15.52 5.32
C GLY A 1087 15.57 15.36 4.32
N GLU A 1088 15.94 15.13 3.05
CA GLU A 1088 15.02 15.13 1.92
C GLU A 1088 14.17 13.84 1.85
N GLN A 1089 14.68 12.75 2.42
CA GLN A 1089 14.06 11.42 2.40
C GLN A 1089 14.18 10.77 3.79
N ILE A 1090 13.07 10.26 4.33
CA ILE A 1090 13.05 9.41 5.54
C ILE A 1090 12.05 8.25 5.38
N SER A 1091 12.22 7.18 6.14
CA SER A 1091 11.32 6.02 6.17
C SER A 1091 10.85 5.75 7.61
N SER A 1092 9.62 5.30 7.80
CA SER A 1092 9.10 4.87 9.10
C SER A 1092 8.19 3.65 8.99
N GLN A 1093 8.14 2.85 10.07
CA GLN A 1093 7.15 1.79 10.32
C GLN A 1093 6.50 1.98 11.72
N THR A 1094 6.74 3.13 12.36
CA THR A 1094 6.54 3.35 13.81
C THR A 1094 5.59 4.50 14.14
N LEU A 1095 4.83 4.97 13.14
CA LEU A 1095 3.68 5.82 13.40
C LEU A 1095 2.68 5.06 14.26
N LYS A 1096 2.17 5.71 15.32
CA LYS A 1096 1.13 5.17 16.21
C LYS A 1096 -0.18 4.99 15.45
N VAL A 1097 -1.16 4.29 16.01
CA VAL A 1097 -2.54 4.32 15.51
C VAL A 1097 -3.14 5.72 15.68
N GLY A 1098 -3.86 6.22 14.68
CA GLY A 1098 -4.57 7.50 14.72
C GLY A 1098 -4.40 8.36 13.46
N THR A 1099 -4.90 9.61 13.53
CA THR A 1099 -4.74 10.60 12.46
C THR A 1099 -3.54 11.51 12.73
N HIS A 1100 -2.53 11.40 11.86
CA HIS A 1100 -1.32 12.20 11.90
C HIS A 1100 -1.47 13.41 10.98
N THR A 1101 -1.17 14.59 11.51
CA THR A 1101 -0.64 15.68 10.68
C THR A 1101 0.87 15.47 10.62
N ILE A 1102 1.40 15.18 9.44
CA ILE A 1102 2.84 15.11 9.17
C ILE A 1102 3.28 16.48 8.65
N THR A 1103 4.26 17.10 9.29
CA THR A 1103 4.77 18.42 8.92
C THR A 1103 6.23 18.35 8.49
N LEU A 1104 6.50 18.84 7.28
CA LEU A 1104 7.85 19.15 6.81
C LEU A 1104 8.11 20.64 7.03
N LYS A 1105 9.13 20.94 7.84
CA LYS A 1105 9.64 22.29 8.08
C LYS A 1105 10.94 22.50 7.32
N ALA A 1106 11.07 23.63 6.63
CA ALA A 1106 12.31 24.10 6.02
C ALA A 1106 12.81 25.37 6.71
N THR A 1107 14.13 25.53 6.82
CA THR A 1107 14.79 26.73 7.36
C THR A 1107 15.93 27.17 6.43
N ASN A 1108 15.91 28.42 5.95
CA ASN A 1108 16.93 28.93 5.02
C ASN A 1108 18.13 29.60 5.74
N SER A 1109 19.14 30.04 4.99
CA SER A 1109 20.37 30.67 5.50
C SER A 1109 20.12 31.95 6.30
N GLN A 1110 18.98 32.59 6.07
CA GLN A 1110 18.55 33.82 6.74
C GLN A 1110 17.78 33.53 8.03
N GLY A 1111 17.66 32.26 8.43
CA GLY A 1111 16.87 31.82 9.59
C GLY A 1111 15.36 31.88 9.37
N LEU A 1112 14.91 32.14 8.14
CA LEU A 1112 13.48 32.18 7.81
C LEU A 1112 12.95 30.74 7.67
N MET A 1113 11.76 30.52 8.21
CA MET A 1113 11.17 29.20 8.36
C MET A 1113 9.81 29.13 7.67
N ALA A 1114 9.54 28.00 7.02
CA ALA A 1114 8.24 27.69 6.46
C ALA A 1114 7.91 26.21 6.68
N THR A 1115 6.62 25.87 6.57
CA THR A 1115 6.10 24.52 6.77
C THR A 1115 5.07 24.17 5.71
N THR A 1116 5.11 22.93 5.23
CA THR A 1116 3.96 22.30 4.56
C THR A 1116 3.56 21.05 5.34
N SER A 1117 2.36 20.51 5.12
CA SER A 1117 1.86 19.35 5.86
C SER A 1117 0.88 18.51 5.07
N ILE A 1118 0.79 17.24 5.45
CA ILE A 1118 -0.15 16.25 4.91
C ILE A 1118 -0.80 15.47 6.05
N THR A 1119 -1.96 14.87 5.78
CA THR A 1119 -2.65 13.93 6.65
C THR A 1119 -2.23 12.51 6.33
N VAL A 1120 -1.86 11.73 7.35
CA VAL A 1120 -1.68 10.28 7.25
C VAL A 1120 -2.56 9.63 8.31
N ILE A 1121 -3.37 8.65 7.93
CA ILE A 1121 -4.23 7.91 8.85
C ILE A 1121 -3.66 6.52 9.02
N VAL A 1122 -3.31 6.18 10.26
CA VAL A 1122 -2.85 4.84 10.64
C VAL A 1122 -4.03 4.13 11.30
N ASP A 1123 -4.68 3.26 10.54
CA ASP A 1123 -5.74 2.39 11.05
C ASP A 1123 -5.09 1.19 11.79
N ASP A 1124 -5.75 0.70 12.84
CA ASP A 1124 -5.31 -0.51 13.56
C ASP A 1124 -5.83 -1.76 12.84
N ASP A 1125 -4.94 -2.68 12.46
CA ASP A 1125 -5.28 -3.97 11.85
C ASP A 1125 -6.08 -4.89 12.81
N LEU A 1126 -6.22 -4.50 14.08
CA LEU A 1126 -6.92 -5.25 15.11
C LEU A 1126 -8.41 -4.88 15.30
N SER A 1127 -8.98 -3.92 14.55
CA SER A 1127 -10.44 -3.69 14.57
C SER A 1127 -11.04 -3.09 13.28
N LEU A 1128 -12.22 -3.58 12.87
CA LEU A 1128 -12.98 -3.03 11.74
C LEU A 1128 -13.71 -1.73 12.15
N LEU A 1129 -13.17 -0.59 11.69
CA LEU A 1129 -13.76 0.74 11.90
C LEU A 1129 -15.08 0.94 11.11
N GLY A 1130 -16.20 0.61 11.73
CA GLY A 1130 -17.54 0.91 11.21
C GLY A 1130 -18.28 -0.27 10.55
N PRO A 1131 -19.51 -0.02 10.10
CA PRO A 1131 -20.44 -1.09 9.72
C PRO A 1131 -19.99 -1.81 8.45
N THR A 1132 -19.76 -3.13 8.55
CA THR A 1132 -19.25 -4.00 7.49
C THR A 1132 -20.32 -5.02 7.06
N LEU A 1133 -20.82 -4.91 5.83
CA LEU A 1133 -21.91 -5.74 5.31
C LEU A 1133 -21.43 -7.17 5.10
N THR A 1134 -22.16 -8.10 5.69
CA THR A 1134 -22.01 -9.52 5.40
C THR A 1134 -23.35 -10.17 5.11
N ALA A 1135 -23.35 -11.23 4.30
CA ALA A 1135 -24.53 -12.07 4.15
C ALA A 1135 -24.18 -13.52 3.81
N ALA A 1136 -25.10 -14.43 4.14
CA ALA A 1136 -24.87 -15.85 4.01
C ALA A 1136 -26.18 -16.68 3.99
N PRO A 1137 -26.30 -17.75 3.18
CA PRO A 1137 -25.27 -18.36 2.33
C PRO A 1137 -24.89 -17.48 1.13
N VAL A 1138 -23.72 -17.78 0.54
CA VAL A 1138 -23.21 -17.09 -0.66
C VAL A 1138 -23.60 -17.75 -1.97
N GLN A 1139 -24.41 -18.81 -1.91
CA GLN A 1139 -25.14 -19.34 -3.05
C GLN A 1139 -26.45 -19.94 -2.53
N VAL A 1140 -27.54 -19.72 -3.26
CA VAL A 1140 -28.85 -20.33 -2.99
C VAL A 1140 -29.20 -21.26 -4.16
N SER A 1141 -29.85 -22.39 -3.88
CA SER A 1141 -30.26 -23.36 -4.91
C SER A 1141 -31.62 -23.97 -4.57
N PHE A 1142 -32.54 -24.01 -5.54
CA PHE A 1142 -33.89 -24.53 -5.40
C PHE A 1142 -34.12 -25.73 -6.31
N SER A 1143 -34.08 -26.94 -5.75
CA SER A 1143 -34.41 -28.17 -6.47
C SER A 1143 -35.88 -28.52 -6.33
N PHE A 1144 -36.58 -28.69 -7.46
CA PHE A 1144 -37.99 -29.03 -7.55
C PHE A 1144 -38.19 -30.40 -8.20
N ALA A 1145 -39.09 -31.19 -7.64
CA ALA A 1145 -39.56 -32.42 -8.25
C ALA A 1145 -40.35 -32.12 -9.53
N LYS A 1146 -40.52 -33.15 -10.36
CA LYS A 1146 -41.40 -33.14 -11.52
C LYS A 1146 -42.78 -32.57 -11.20
N ASP A 1147 -43.30 -31.74 -12.10
CA ASP A 1147 -44.64 -31.12 -12.03
C ASP A 1147 -44.92 -30.26 -10.79
N ALA A 1148 -43.92 -30.00 -9.94
CA ALA A 1148 -44.09 -29.18 -8.74
C ALA A 1148 -44.55 -27.75 -9.09
N ALA A 1149 -45.60 -27.29 -8.42
CA ALA A 1149 -46.17 -25.94 -8.54
C ALA A 1149 -46.04 -25.11 -7.25
N THR A 1150 -45.80 -25.74 -6.10
CA THR A 1150 -45.67 -25.06 -4.80
C THR A 1150 -44.32 -24.33 -4.67
N PRO A 1151 -44.29 -23.02 -4.34
CA PRO A 1151 -43.05 -22.30 -4.07
C PRO A 1151 -42.20 -22.89 -2.95
N LYS A 1152 -40.90 -22.60 -2.97
CA LYS A 1152 -39.95 -22.92 -1.88
C LYS A 1152 -39.24 -21.67 -1.39
N ASN A 1153 -38.93 -21.66 -0.09
CA ASN A 1153 -38.30 -20.54 0.59
C ASN A 1153 -36.88 -20.90 1.07
N VAL A 1154 -35.95 -19.96 1.00
CA VAL A 1154 -34.61 -20.03 1.62
C VAL A 1154 -34.31 -18.69 2.28
N THR A 1155 -33.70 -18.71 3.47
CA THR A 1155 -33.30 -17.50 4.18
C THR A 1155 -31.81 -17.22 3.99
N VAL A 1156 -31.49 -16.01 3.55
CA VAL A 1156 -30.16 -15.40 3.62
C VAL A 1156 -30.10 -14.53 4.87
N ALA A 1157 -29.20 -14.88 5.78
CA ALA A 1157 -28.87 -14.02 6.91
C ALA A 1157 -28.00 -12.84 6.42
N ILE A 1158 -28.24 -11.66 6.98
CA ILE A 1158 -27.47 -10.44 6.70
C ILE A 1158 -26.92 -9.97 8.05
N GLY A 1159 -25.62 -9.73 8.15
CA GLY A 1159 -24.93 -9.39 9.40
C GLY A 1159 -24.06 -8.15 9.26
N ASN A 1160 -23.80 -7.49 10.39
CA ASN A 1160 -22.70 -6.53 10.51
C ASN A 1160 -21.49 -7.25 11.11
N ALA A 1161 -20.31 -7.13 10.50
CA ALA A 1161 -19.04 -7.66 11.01
C ALA A 1161 -18.12 -6.61 11.66
N GLY A 1162 -18.51 -5.33 11.63
CA GLY A 1162 -17.79 -4.23 12.28
C GLY A 1162 -18.69 -3.45 13.25
N SER A 1163 -18.22 -2.30 13.74
CA SER A 1163 -18.91 -1.51 14.76
C SER A 1163 -20.06 -0.64 14.21
N GLY A 1164 -21.03 -0.27 15.05
CA GLY A 1164 -22.15 0.63 14.71
C GLY A 1164 -23.33 -0.05 13.98
N ASP A 1165 -24.29 0.75 13.53
CA ASP A 1165 -25.48 0.27 12.82
C ASP A 1165 -25.25 0.12 11.32
N LEU A 1166 -25.73 -0.97 10.73
CA LEU A 1166 -25.60 -1.25 9.30
C LEU A 1166 -26.96 -1.30 8.61
N ASN A 1167 -27.22 -0.35 7.72
CA ASN A 1167 -28.39 -0.39 6.84
C ASN A 1167 -28.08 -1.10 5.51
N TRP A 1168 -29.06 -1.78 4.92
CA TRP A 1168 -28.90 -2.55 3.68
C TRP A 1168 -30.15 -2.52 2.81
N THR A 1169 -29.96 -2.71 1.50
CA THR A 1169 -31.00 -2.94 0.50
C THR A 1169 -30.76 -4.25 -0.25
N ALA A 1170 -31.80 -4.78 -0.90
CA ALA A 1170 -31.79 -6.08 -1.57
C ALA A 1170 -32.62 -6.08 -2.86
N SER A 1171 -32.11 -6.73 -3.90
CA SER A 1171 -32.79 -6.88 -5.21
C SER A 1171 -32.50 -8.23 -5.87
N VAL A 1172 -33.41 -8.70 -6.73
CA VAL A 1172 -33.23 -9.91 -7.56
C VAL A 1172 -33.55 -9.64 -9.02
N ASN A 1173 -32.91 -10.38 -9.93
CA ASN A 1173 -32.96 -10.13 -11.38
C ASN A 1173 -33.82 -11.13 -12.20
N ALA A 1174 -34.63 -11.99 -11.57
CA ALA A 1174 -35.40 -13.03 -12.26
C ALA A 1174 -36.87 -13.13 -11.78
N PRO A 1175 -37.85 -13.29 -12.69
CA PRO A 1175 -39.28 -13.21 -12.35
C PRO A 1175 -39.84 -14.43 -11.61
N TRP A 1176 -39.09 -15.54 -11.53
CA TRP A 1176 -39.44 -16.72 -10.74
C TRP A 1176 -38.98 -16.60 -9.27
N LEU A 1177 -38.25 -15.55 -8.90
CA LEU A 1177 -37.66 -15.32 -7.59
C LEU A 1177 -38.20 -14.02 -6.98
N SER A 1178 -38.50 -14.04 -5.69
CA SER A 1178 -39.08 -12.91 -4.96
C SER A 1178 -38.46 -12.77 -3.56
N LEU A 1179 -38.55 -11.57 -2.98
CA LEU A 1179 -37.97 -11.22 -1.68
C LEU A 1179 -39.06 -10.85 -0.68
N SER A 1180 -38.83 -11.19 0.59
CA SER A 1180 -39.69 -10.81 1.73
C SER A 1180 -39.56 -9.33 2.13
N THR A 1181 -38.42 -8.70 1.86
CA THR A 1181 -38.21 -7.24 1.93
C THR A 1181 -37.11 -6.83 0.95
N SER A 1182 -37.10 -5.56 0.54
CA SER A 1182 -36.03 -4.96 -0.27
C SER A 1182 -35.04 -4.11 0.56
N SER A 1183 -35.22 -4.01 1.89
CA SER A 1183 -34.29 -3.30 2.78
C SER A 1183 -34.45 -3.67 4.26
N GLY A 1184 -33.48 -3.25 5.08
CA GLY A 1184 -33.52 -3.33 6.54
C GLY A 1184 -32.22 -2.82 7.19
N THR A 1185 -32.07 -3.14 8.47
CA THR A 1185 -30.84 -2.92 9.27
C THR A 1185 -30.32 -4.28 9.72
N ALA A 1186 -29.00 -4.50 9.80
CA ALA A 1186 -28.39 -5.78 10.17
C ALA A 1186 -28.01 -5.79 11.67
N PRO A 1187 -28.06 -6.96 12.36
CA PRO A 1187 -28.33 -8.30 11.82
C PRO A 1187 -29.80 -8.56 11.49
N ALA A 1188 -30.04 -9.18 10.32
CA ALA A 1188 -31.37 -9.48 9.80
C ALA A 1188 -31.41 -10.85 9.08
N ASN A 1189 -32.62 -11.28 8.71
CA ASN A 1189 -32.87 -12.48 7.90
C ASN A 1189 -33.77 -12.09 6.71
N LEU A 1190 -33.26 -12.24 5.49
CA LEU A 1190 -33.97 -12.01 4.24
C LEU A 1190 -34.42 -13.37 3.68
N THR A 1191 -35.72 -13.64 3.66
CA THR A 1191 -36.27 -14.82 2.97
C THR A 1191 -36.47 -14.54 1.48
N LEU A 1192 -35.91 -15.42 0.65
CA LEU A 1192 -36.12 -15.53 -0.79
C LEU A 1192 -37.20 -16.61 -1.04
N THR A 1193 -38.13 -16.37 -1.96
CA THR A 1193 -39.16 -17.31 -2.38
C THR A 1193 -39.07 -17.56 -3.89
N ALA A 1194 -38.83 -18.81 -4.27
CA ALA A 1194 -38.77 -19.26 -5.66
C ALA A 1194 -40.05 -20.02 -6.05
N ASN A 1195 -40.66 -19.65 -7.17
CA ASN A 1195 -41.91 -20.21 -7.67
C ASN A 1195 -41.66 -21.13 -8.88
N PRO A 1196 -41.99 -22.44 -8.81
CA PRO A 1196 -41.79 -23.39 -9.92
C PRO A 1196 -42.97 -23.45 -10.90
N ALA A 1197 -44.05 -22.70 -10.69
CA ALA A 1197 -45.19 -22.64 -11.60
C ALA A 1197 -44.77 -22.04 -12.96
N GLY A 1198 -45.28 -22.59 -14.06
CA GLY A 1198 -44.90 -22.18 -15.43
C GLY A 1198 -43.52 -22.67 -15.90
N ILE A 1199 -42.62 -23.06 -15.01
CA ILE A 1199 -41.32 -23.64 -15.36
C ILE A 1199 -41.52 -25.09 -15.85
N ALA A 1200 -40.94 -25.44 -16.99
CA ALA A 1200 -41.02 -26.79 -17.56
C ALA A 1200 -40.13 -27.79 -16.79
N ASN A 1201 -40.54 -29.06 -16.77
CA ASN A 1201 -39.67 -30.16 -16.35
C ASN A 1201 -38.49 -30.28 -17.34
N GLY A 1202 -37.29 -30.57 -16.84
CA GLY A 1202 -36.07 -30.51 -17.66
C GLY A 1202 -35.41 -29.13 -17.71
N SER A 1203 -35.80 -28.19 -16.84
CA SER A 1203 -35.25 -26.82 -16.83
C SER A 1203 -34.23 -26.60 -15.70
N THR A 1204 -33.16 -25.89 -16.03
CA THR A 1204 -32.23 -25.26 -15.09
C THR A 1204 -32.19 -23.76 -15.38
N LEU A 1205 -32.38 -22.92 -14.36
CA LEU A 1205 -32.37 -21.47 -14.45
C LEU A 1205 -31.40 -20.86 -13.41
N SER A 1206 -30.88 -19.68 -13.70
CA SER A 1206 -30.04 -18.89 -12.80
C SER A 1206 -30.61 -17.49 -12.57
N ALA A 1207 -30.22 -16.90 -11.45
CA ALA A 1207 -30.56 -15.56 -10.99
C ALA A 1207 -29.46 -15.06 -10.03
N THR A 1208 -29.55 -13.80 -9.63
CA THR A 1208 -28.65 -13.15 -8.67
C THR A 1208 -29.48 -12.38 -7.65
N LEU A 1209 -29.18 -12.56 -6.37
CA LEU A 1209 -29.53 -11.63 -5.30
C LEU A 1209 -28.37 -10.64 -5.14
N THR A 1210 -28.65 -9.34 -5.24
CA THR A 1210 -27.68 -8.28 -4.92
C THR A 1210 -28.09 -7.63 -3.61
N LEU A 1211 -27.15 -7.54 -2.68
CA LEU A 1211 -27.26 -6.80 -1.42
C LEU A 1211 -26.33 -5.58 -1.45
N VAL A 1212 -26.81 -4.43 -0.99
CA VAL A 1212 -26.04 -3.19 -0.95
C VAL A 1212 -26.22 -2.49 0.39
N ALA A 1213 -25.13 -2.23 1.11
CA ALA A 1213 -25.13 -1.28 2.22
C ALA A 1213 -24.62 0.08 1.69
N PRO A 1214 -25.41 1.16 1.79
CA PRO A 1214 -25.00 2.47 1.28
C PRO A 1214 -23.87 3.06 2.12
N ALA A 1215 -23.10 3.97 1.52
CA ALA A 1215 -22.03 4.69 2.20
C ALA A 1215 -22.54 5.42 3.47
N GLN A 1216 -21.87 5.20 4.60
CA GLN A 1216 -22.24 5.74 5.92
C GLN A 1216 -20.96 5.96 6.74
N GLY A 1217 -20.87 7.09 7.46
CA GLY A 1217 -19.76 7.38 8.39
C GLY A 1217 -18.36 7.44 7.76
N GLY A 1218 -18.24 7.70 6.46
CA GLY A 1218 -16.96 7.69 5.73
C GLY A 1218 -16.55 6.33 5.14
N GLN A 1219 -17.35 5.28 5.38
CA GLN A 1219 -17.19 4.00 4.68
C GLN A 1219 -17.92 4.02 3.32
N PRO A 1220 -17.41 3.29 2.30
CA PRO A 1220 -17.94 3.30 0.94
C PRO A 1220 -19.20 2.44 0.83
N THR A 1221 -19.88 2.53 -0.31
CA THR A 1221 -20.96 1.60 -0.66
C THR A 1221 -20.43 0.18 -0.79
N GLN A 1222 -21.04 -0.74 -0.05
CA GLN A 1222 -20.60 -2.13 0.06
C GLN A 1222 -21.58 -3.04 -0.68
N THR A 1223 -21.11 -3.80 -1.67
CA THR A 1223 -21.97 -4.66 -2.51
C THR A 1223 -21.59 -6.14 -2.40
N LEU A 1224 -22.60 -7.00 -2.27
CA LEU A 1224 -22.45 -8.44 -2.19
C LEU A 1224 -23.47 -9.13 -3.12
N THR A 1225 -22.98 -9.91 -4.08
CA THR A 1225 -23.79 -10.64 -5.07
C THR A 1225 -23.81 -12.13 -4.76
N ILE A 1226 -25.01 -12.68 -4.59
CA ILE A 1226 -25.27 -14.07 -4.22
C ILE A 1226 -25.94 -14.77 -5.42
N PRO A 1227 -25.27 -15.69 -6.13
CA PRO A 1227 -25.90 -16.49 -7.18
C PRO A 1227 -27.04 -17.37 -6.62
N VAL A 1228 -28.11 -17.48 -7.41
CA VAL A 1228 -29.30 -18.26 -7.08
C VAL A 1228 -29.64 -19.19 -8.25
N LEU A 1229 -29.72 -20.50 -8.01
CA LEU A 1229 -30.06 -21.50 -9.03
C LEU A 1229 -31.43 -22.13 -8.79
N LEU A 1230 -32.09 -22.58 -9.85
CA LEU A 1230 -33.31 -23.38 -9.81
C LEU A 1230 -33.21 -24.54 -10.81
N GLY A 1231 -33.62 -25.74 -10.39
CA GLY A 1231 -33.74 -26.91 -11.27
C GLY A 1231 -35.05 -27.65 -11.03
N LYS A 1232 -35.70 -28.10 -12.12
CA LYS A 1232 -37.00 -28.79 -12.06
C LYS A 1232 -36.97 -30.07 -12.91
N ASP A 1233 -37.21 -31.22 -12.28
CA ASP A 1233 -37.03 -32.57 -12.87
C ASP A 1233 -35.60 -32.83 -13.39
N ILE A 1234 -34.61 -32.04 -12.93
CA ILE A 1234 -33.18 -32.25 -13.12
C ILE A 1234 -32.49 -32.19 -11.74
N PRO A 1235 -31.62 -33.15 -11.40
CA PRO A 1235 -30.71 -32.97 -10.27
C PRO A 1235 -29.71 -31.87 -10.62
N LEU A 1236 -29.86 -30.68 -10.03
CA LEU A 1236 -28.83 -29.65 -10.10
C LEU A 1236 -27.53 -30.25 -9.55
N TYR A 1237 -26.51 -30.42 -10.40
CA TYR A 1237 -25.19 -30.89 -9.98
C TYR A 1237 -24.39 -29.76 -9.31
N VAL A 1238 -24.98 -29.18 -8.27
CA VAL A 1238 -24.23 -28.52 -7.20
C VAL A 1238 -23.41 -29.60 -6.50
N GLY A 1239 -22.25 -29.26 -5.94
CA GLY A 1239 -21.60 -30.14 -4.95
C GLY A 1239 -22.57 -30.37 -3.78
N THR A 1240 -23.11 -31.58 -3.67
CA THR A 1240 -24.19 -31.94 -2.75
C THR A 1240 -23.69 -32.87 -1.65
N SER A 1241 -24.12 -32.75 -0.39
CA SER A 1241 -25.11 -31.82 0.16
C SER A 1241 -24.99 -31.61 1.68
N ASP A 1242 -24.97 -30.34 2.10
CA ASP A 1242 -25.89 -29.84 3.13
C ASP A 1242 -26.35 -28.42 2.69
N PRO A 1243 -27.63 -28.03 2.89
CA PRO A 1243 -28.19 -26.78 2.32
C PRO A 1243 -27.86 -25.50 3.16
N PRO A 1244 -28.56 -24.35 3.02
CA PRO A 1244 -27.97 -23.00 3.03
C PRO A 1244 -27.06 -22.69 4.22
N GLN A 1245 -25.75 -22.75 4.00
CA GLN A 1245 -24.74 -22.68 5.05
C GLN A 1245 -24.05 -21.32 5.12
N ARG A 1246 -23.98 -20.74 6.34
CA ARG A 1246 -23.74 -19.31 6.56
C ARG A 1246 -22.27 -18.86 6.38
N LYS A 1247 -21.67 -19.08 5.19
CA LYS A 1247 -20.42 -18.41 4.78
C LYS A 1247 -20.56 -16.88 4.88
N VAL A 1248 -20.08 -16.29 5.97
CA VAL A 1248 -20.06 -14.84 6.20
C VAL A 1248 -19.02 -14.23 5.24
N TYR A 1249 -19.48 -13.70 4.11
CA TYR A 1249 -18.63 -12.93 3.20
C TYR A 1249 -18.71 -11.45 3.55
N THR A 1250 -17.55 -10.82 3.74
CA THR A 1250 -17.41 -9.37 3.56
C THR A 1250 -17.60 -9.01 2.07
N PRO A 1251 -17.96 -7.76 1.75
CA PRO A 1251 -18.41 -7.39 0.41
C PRO A 1251 -17.23 -7.10 -0.52
N ILE A 1252 -17.50 -7.07 -1.82
CA ILE A 1252 -16.57 -6.42 -2.75
C ILE A 1252 -16.74 -4.91 -2.53
N ILE A 1253 -15.72 -4.27 -1.98
CA ILE A 1253 -15.64 -2.82 -1.90
C ILE A 1253 -15.36 -2.31 -3.31
N VAL A 1254 -16.41 -1.81 -3.96
CA VAL A 1254 -16.28 -0.97 -5.16
C VAL A 1254 -16.17 0.47 -4.67
N ARG A 1255 -14.93 0.97 -4.60
CA ARG A 1255 -14.60 2.39 -4.52
C ARG A 1255 -14.23 2.86 -5.93
#